data_AF-V4BDF8-F1
#
_entry.id   AF-V4BDF8-F1
#
_cell.length_a   1.000
_cell.length_b   1.000
_cell.length_c   1.000
_cell.angle_alpha   90.00
_cell.angle_beta   90.00
_cell.angle_gamma   90.00
#
_symmetry.space_group_name_H-M   'P 1'
#
loop_
_entity.id
_entity.type
_entity.pdbx_description
1 polymer ?
#
loop_
_entity_poly.entity_id
_entity_poly.type
_entity_poly.pdbx_seq_one_letter_code
_entity_poly.pdbx_strand_id
1 'polypeptide(L)'
;MDYSKFLDDSFDAKEWVNAAFRNHKDTAVSKDQYATTLVMKLQMFIQEVNNILEEASQQALQNLPRVMREIDAVRQEASLLQDQMRMVKEDIQKVEQSTAQSMQVLLKLDGIKGRMKTTAEALKEADNWTTLSADVEEVFHSNDIQAITDKLTGMQQSLQMLVDTPDYADRCQHLEKLKNRLEAILSPQLIAAFNTQSLESAKMYTKMFDNIERLPQLYKYYHKCHKGKLLENWRDIVDSKQDETTIEWLTELYDLLLSTWHSQINWCSQVFKDPVPIVCDLISESLTSLDPPILTCISGLISTRGDTLSTLTELKKITERFATNLETTVESHMTEHSASLEKLLLSIYAPYRSYLPKYSTFQEVVLIQDLDNIKMDHEEVMDTVQLLSETVNKLFSAANKANTRCQKLTNGFCYVGLLDAYKTYFLCYCREFRRVLINIREKCGINQGSEGEDWSNFQHSLRLIQTCGDLILHAEELDQEVVSSILHSVGRHIGSPNRHCLQFQASLFIDNKDDIETLEIMISKLEEGDTPSKLTDIKSEMCKLCEEVHKFGFEIVFAQLKKYLSNISNMEIWTSKRAEGALTSDLPSFSLSPQEYITKIGQYLMTIPQHLEPFMLHDNPTLTTALKYGKLPYIDDQDLPEHLADLWLESVAKGTMHIYCEEILKIINLSPHATKQLITDIEYLLNVLDDLGLQPTDNISNINILLQATTEDFTDKAETMPQRLTHAISAMRHIEL
;
A
#
# COMPACT_ATOMS: atom_id res chain seq x y z
N MET A 1 -39.74 -31.67 -29.63
CA MET A 1 -38.90 -32.09 -28.50
C MET A 1 -37.48 -31.96 -29.00
N ASP A 2 -36.64 -31.13 -28.38
CA ASP A 2 -35.23 -31.00 -28.75
C ASP A 2 -34.48 -32.29 -28.39
N TYR A 3 -33.87 -32.91 -29.40
CA TYR A 3 -33.20 -34.22 -29.31
C TYR A 3 -31.83 -34.17 -28.62
N SER A 4 -31.26 -32.99 -28.43
CA SER A 4 -29.96 -32.78 -27.80
C SER A 4 -29.95 -33.04 -26.29
N LYS A 5 -31.09 -32.95 -25.61
CA LYS A 5 -31.15 -33.11 -24.14
C LYS A 5 -31.02 -34.56 -23.66
N PHE A 6 -31.32 -35.55 -24.51
CA PHE A 6 -31.18 -36.98 -24.16
C PHE A 6 -29.77 -37.53 -24.41
N LEU A 7 -28.94 -36.78 -25.14
CA LEU A 7 -27.55 -37.11 -25.44
C LEU A 7 -26.56 -36.42 -24.48
N ASP A 8 -27.08 -35.69 -23.48
CA ASP A 8 -26.30 -34.95 -22.51
C ASP A 8 -26.03 -35.82 -21.27
N ASP A 9 -24.77 -35.92 -20.84
CA ASP A 9 -24.34 -36.85 -19.77
C ASP A 9 -24.94 -36.51 -18.39
N SER A 10 -25.46 -35.29 -18.21
CA SER A 10 -26.14 -34.83 -16.98
C SER A 10 -27.68 -34.85 -17.07
N PHE A 11 -28.27 -35.69 -17.93
CA PHE A 11 -29.72 -35.77 -18.09
C PHE A 11 -30.42 -36.45 -16.90
N ASP A 12 -31.23 -35.70 -16.15
CA ASP A 12 -32.10 -36.25 -15.10
C ASP A 12 -33.50 -36.60 -15.64
N ALA A 13 -33.75 -37.90 -15.78
CA ALA A 13 -35.03 -38.44 -16.23
C ALA A 13 -36.21 -38.02 -15.32
N LYS A 14 -36.00 -37.84 -14.00
CA LYS A 14 -37.08 -37.46 -13.08
C LYS A 14 -37.48 -36.01 -13.29
N GLU A 15 -36.51 -35.12 -13.44
CA GLU A 15 -36.75 -33.69 -13.64
C GLU A 15 -37.43 -33.44 -15.00
N TRP A 16 -37.00 -34.16 -16.04
CA TRP A 16 -37.62 -34.10 -17.36
C TRP A 16 -39.07 -34.61 -17.37
N VAL A 17 -39.34 -35.77 -16.73
CA VAL A 17 -40.71 -36.30 -16.58
C VAL A 17 -41.57 -35.30 -15.82
N ASN A 18 -41.08 -34.76 -14.70
CA ASN A 18 -41.80 -33.77 -13.91
C ASN A 18 -42.09 -32.48 -14.69
N ALA A 19 -41.15 -32.01 -15.52
CA ALA A 19 -41.35 -30.86 -16.40
C ALA A 19 -42.37 -31.15 -17.52
N ALA A 20 -42.32 -32.34 -18.12
CA ALA A 20 -43.28 -32.77 -19.15
C ALA A 20 -44.72 -32.87 -18.60
N PHE A 21 -44.89 -33.34 -17.35
CA PHE A 21 -46.18 -33.37 -16.68
C PHE A 21 -46.62 -32.01 -16.12
N ARG A 22 -45.70 -31.13 -15.67
CA ARG A 22 -46.00 -29.76 -15.22
C ARG A 22 -46.46 -28.85 -16.36
N ASN A 23 -45.98 -29.07 -17.58
CA ASN A 23 -46.42 -28.34 -18.77
C ASN A 23 -47.81 -28.76 -19.29
N HIS A 24 -48.43 -29.77 -18.69
CA HIS A 24 -49.78 -30.20 -19.05
C HIS A 24 -50.84 -29.35 -18.31
N LYS A 25 -51.49 -28.41 -19.01
CA LYS A 25 -52.53 -27.52 -18.44
C LYS A 25 -53.98 -27.99 -18.61
N ASP A 26 -54.22 -29.11 -19.31
CA ASP A 26 -55.58 -29.63 -19.51
C ASP A 26 -55.99 -30.62 -18.41
N THR A 27 -57.03 -30.28 -17.64
CA THR A 27 -57.62 -31.08 -16.56
C THR A 27 -58.59 -32.18 -17.02
N ALA A 28 -58.72 -32.42 -18.33
CA ALA A 28 -59.69 -33.36 -18.89
C ALA A 28 -59.12 -34.75 -19.26
N VAL A 29 -57.80 -34.94 -19.22
CA VAL A 29 -57.16 -36.23 -19.57
C VAL A 29 -56.46 -36.79 -18.33
N SER A 30 -56.75 -38.05 -18.01
CA SER A 30 -56.06 -38.76 -16.92
C SER A 30 -54.56 -38.79 -17.20
N LYS A 31 -53.76 -38.55 -16.16
CA LYS A 31 -52.28 -38.54 -16.26
C LYS A 31 -51.73 -39.83 -16.87
N ASP A 32 -52.43 -40.95 -16.73
CA ASP A 32 -52.04 -42.25 -17.31
C ASP A 32 -52.14 -42.29 -18.84
N GLN A 33 -53.14 -41.62 -19.42
CA GLN A 33 -53.32 -41.60 -20.89
C GLN A 33 -52.23 -40.75 -21.57
N TYR A 34 -51.82 -39.66 -20.92
CA TYR A 34 -50.70 -38.84 -21.41
C TYR A 34 -49.37 -39.60 -21.30
N ALA A 35 -49.13 -40.29 -20.18
CA ALA A 35 -47.96 -41.15 -19.98
C ALA A 35 -47.84 -42.20 -21.10
N THR A 36 -48.94 -42.88 -21.41
CA THR A 36 -48.98 -43.94 -22.43
C THR A 36 -48.68 -43.39 -23.83
N THR A 37 -49.18 -42.19 -24.14
CA THR A 37 -48.92 -41.52 -25.43
C THR A 37 -47.45 -41.08 -25.56
N LEU A 38 -46.84 -40.63 -24.45
CA LEU A 38 -45.43 -40.24 -24.41
C LEU A 38 -44.52 -41.46 -24.60
N VAL A 39 -44.83 -42.58 -23.95
CA VAL A 39 -44.12 -43.86 -24.11
C VAL A 39 -44.18 -44.33 -25.57
N MET A 40 -45.37 -44.27 -26.19
CA MET A 40 -45.54 -44.70 -27.57
C MET A 40 -44.73 -43.83 -28.56
N LYS A 41 -44.61 -42.52 -28.30
CA LYS A 41 -43.73 -41.62 -29.07
C LYS A 41 -42.26 -41.98 -28.88
N LEU A 42 -41.81 -42.21 -27.65
CA LEU A 42 -40.44 -42.65 -27.36
C LEU A 42 -40.11 -44.00 -28.01
N GLN A 43 -41.08 -44.93 -28.07
CA GLN A 43 -40.91 -46.20 -28.76
C GLN A 43 -40.72 -46.05 -30.27
N MET A 44 -41.50 -45.18 -30.94
CA MET A 44 -41.27 -44.88 -32.35
C MET A 44 -39.90 -44.24 -32.58
N PHE A 45 -39.43 -43.39 -31.66
CA PHE A 45 -38.10 -42.79 -31.75
C PHE A 45 -36.97 -43.81 -31.61
N ILE A 46 -37.08 -44.77 -30.68
CA ILE A 46 -36.10 -45.86 -30.57
C ILE A 46 -36.01 -46.64 -31.89
N GLN A 47 -37.15 -46.87 -32.55
CA GLN A 47 -37.19 -47.62 -33.79
C GLN A 47 -36.59 -46.82 -34.97
N GLU A 48 -36.82 -45.52 -35.03
CA GLU A 48 -36.23 -44.63 -36.03
C GLU A 48 -34.70 -44.53 -35.88
N VAL A 49 -34.20 -44.41 -34.64
CA VAL A 49 -32.76 -44.40 -34.35
C VAL A 49 -32.12 -45.74 -34.73
N ASN A 50 -32.76 -46.87 -34.42
CA ASN A 50 -32.26 -48.19 -34.80
C ASN A 50 -32.19 -48.36 -36.33
N ASN A 51 -33.18 -47.87 -37.07
CA ASN A 51 -33.17 -47.93 -38.54
C ASN A 51 -32.04 -47.09 -39.14
N ILE A 52 -31.82 -45.86 -38.65
CA ILE A 52 -30.72 -45.00 -39.11
C ILE A 52 -29.36 -45.66 -38.81
N LEU A 53 -29.22 -46.25 -37.62
CA LEU A 53 -27.99 -46.94 -37.24
C LEU A 53 -27.74 -48.17 -38.12
N GLU A 54 -28.79 -48.92 -38.46
CA GLU A 54 -28.70 -50.10 -39.32
C GLU A 54 -28.36 -49.72 -40.77
N GLU A 55 -28.93 -48.64 -41.29
CA GLU A 55 -28.62 -48.12 -42.63
C GLU A 55 -27.17 -47.60 -42.72
N ALA A 56 -26.71 -46.86 -41.70
CA ALA A 56 -25.33 -46.41 -41.60
C ALA A 56 -24.34 -47.59 -41.48
N SER A 57 -24.69 -48.61 -40.69
CA SER A 57 -23.90 -49.84 -40.54
C SER A 57 -23.79 -50.60 -41.86
N GLN A 58 -24.88 -50.74 -42.62
CA GLN A 58 -24.85 -51.39 -43.93
C GLN A 58 -24.02 -50.61 -44.95
N GLN A 59 -24.11 -49.28 -44.98
CA GLN A 59 -23.25 -48.45 -45.84
C GLN A 59 -21.77 -48.59 -45.46
N ALA A 60 -21.44 -48.63 -44.16
CA ALA A 60 -20.07 -48.86 -43.71
C ALA A 60 -19.54 -50.24 -44.12
N LEU A 61 -20.35 -51.29 -44.00
CA LEU A 61 -20.01 -52.65 -44.44
C LEU A 61 -19.81 -52.75 -45.95
N GLN A 62 -20.58 -52.02 -46.76
CA GLN A 62 -20.41 -52.00 -48.22
C GLN A 62 -19.15 -51.25 -48.68
N ASN A 63 -18.75 -50.21 -47.95
CA ASN A 63 -17.58 -49.39 -48.31
C ASN A 63 -16.24 -49.96 -47.83
N LEU A 64 -16.24 -50.79 -46.77
CA LEU A 64 -15.06 -51.42 -46.18
C LEU A 64 -14.16 -52.18 -47.19
N PRO A 65 -14.68 -53.04 -48.09
CA PRO A 65 -13.86 -53.78 -49.05
C PRO A 65 -13.15 -52.86 -50.06
N ARG A 66 -13.80 -51.76 -50.44
CA ARG A 66 -13.22 -50.76 -51.35
C ARG A 66 -12.07 -50.03 -50.66
N VAL A 67 -12.28 -49.59 -49.42
CA VAL A 67 -11.25 -48.94 -48.60
C VAL A 67 -10.07 -49.89 -48.37
N MET A 68 -10.31 -51.18 -48.12
CA MET A 68 -9.23 -52.18 -48.00
C MET A 68 -8.38 -52.29 -49.28
N ARG A 69 -9.01 -52.33 -50.46
CA ARG A 69 -8.28 -52.37 -51.74
C ARG A 69 -7.49 -51.09 -51.99
N GLU A 70 -8.06 -49.94 -51.66
CA GLU A 70 -7.37 -48.65 -51.77
C GLU A 70 -6.18 -48.58 -50.80
N ILE A 71 -6.30 -49.11 -49.57
CA ILE A 71 -5.20 -49.22 -48.60
C ILE A 71 -4.09 -50.16 -49.12
N ASP A 72 -4.44 -51.31 -49.71
CA ASP A 72 -3.43 -52.23 -50.26
C ASP A 72 -2.72 -51.63 -51.48
N ALA A 73 -3.43 -50.88 -52.32
CA ALA A 73 -2.83 -50.13 -53.44
C ALA A 73 -1.86 -49.06 -52.93
N VAL A 74 -2.27 -48.26 -51.94
CA VAL A 74 -1.41 -47.26 -51.30
C VAL A 74 -0.19 -47.91 -50.65
N ARG A 75 -0.35 -49.08 -50.02
CA ARG A 75 0.75 -49.83 -49.43
C ARG A 75 1.76 -50.30 -50.48
N GLN A 76 1.29 -50.77 -51.64
CA GLN A 76 2.17 -51.14 -52.75
C GLN A 76 2.89 -49.92 -53.32
N GLU A 77 2.19 -48.81 -53.54
CA GLU A 77 2.80 -47.55 -54.00
C GLU A 77 3.85 -47.04 -52.99
N ALA A 78 3.56 -47.10 -51.70
CA ALA A 78 4.50 -46.71 -50.65
C ALA A 78 5.75 -47.60 -50.64
N SER A 79 5.59 -48.91 -50.88
CA SER A 79 6.75 -49.83 -50.98
C SER A 79 7.60 -49.57 -52.23
N LEU A 80 6.97 -49.29 -53.37
CA LEU A 80 7.65 -48.88 -54.60
C LEU A 80 8.39 -47.56 -54.40
N LEU A 81 7.76 -46.60 -53.73
CA LEU A 81 8.39 -45.32 -53.38
C LEU A 81 9.59 -45.55 -52.45
N GLN A 82 9.46 -46.44 -51.47
CA GLN A 82 10.56 -46.75 -50.56
C GLN A 82 11.77 -47.35 -51.30
N ASP A 83 11.52 -48.25 -52.24
CA ASP A 83 12.58 -48.84 -53.07
C ASP A 83 13.19 -47.81 -54.03
N GLN A 84 12.36 -46.95 -54.63
CA GLN A 84 12.84 -45.83 -55.45
C GLN A 84 13.68 -44.85 -54.63
N MET A 85 13.27 -44.50 -53.40
CA MET A 85 14.05 -43.64 -52.52
C MET A 85 15.38 -44.29 -52.10
N ARG A 86 15.41 -45.61 -51.92
CA ARG A 86 16.65 -46.34 -51.65
C ARG A 86 17.59 -46.29 -52.84
N MET A 87 17.09 -46.54 -54.05
CA MET A 87 17.87 -46.44 -55.29
C MET A 87 18.39 -45.02 -55.51
N VAL A 88 17.53 -44.01 -55.34
CA VAL A 88 17.94 -42.60 -55.42
C VAL A 88 18.99 -42.27 -54.37
N LYS A 89 18.88 -42.81 -53.14
CA LYS A 89 19.91 -42.62 -52.11
C LYS A 89 21.25 -43.23 -52.49
N GLU A 90 21.26 -44.42 -53.08
CA GLU A 90 22.47 -45.07 -53.58
C GLU A 90 23.08 -44.32 -54.78
N ASP A 91 22.25 -43.84 -55.69
CA ASP A 91 22.67 -43.00 -56.82
C ASP A 91 23.20 -41.65 -56.33
N ILE A 92 22.56 -41.02 -55.33
CA ILE A 92 23.07 -39.80 -54.68
C ILE A 92 24.42 -40.09 -54.03
N GLN A 93 24.62 -41.22 -53.33
CA GLN A 93 25.93 -41.56 -52.77
C GLN A 93 27.00 -41.75 -53.84
N LYS A 94 26.68 -42.39 -54.97
CA LYS A 94 27.60 -42.55 -56.11
C LYS A 94 27.90 -41.21 -56.78
N VAL A 95 26.88 -40.37 -56.96
CA VAL A 95 27.03 -39.01 -57.50
C VAL A 95 27.85 -38.19 -56.54
N GLU A 96 27.58 -38.19 -55.24
CA GLU A 96 28.33 -37.46 -54.22
C GLU A 96 29.81 -37.88 -54.21
N GLN A 97 30.12 -39.18 -54.26
CA GLN A 97 31.51 -39.65 -54.33
C GLN A 97 32.22 -39.28 -55.63
N SER A 98 31.54 -39.28 -56.78
CA SER A 98 32.13 -38.96 -58.09
C SER A 98 32.16 -37.45 -58.40
N THR A 99 31.18 -36.70 -57.90
CA THR A 99 31.05 -35.25 -58.11
C THR A 99 31.63 -34.43 -56.96
N ALA A 100 31.95 -34.99 -55.79
CA ALA A 100 32.59 -34.24 -54.71
C ALA A 100 33.89 -33.56 -55.17
N GLN A 101 34.72 -34.23 -55.98
CA GLN A 101 35.93 -33.63 -56.54
C GLN A 101 35.61 -32.50 -57.53
N SER A 102 34.65 -32.70 -58.44
CA SER A 102 34.21 -31.68 -59.39
C SER A 102 33.54 -30.48 -58.71
N MET A 103 32.72 -30.72 -57.68
CA MET A 103 32.06 -29.72 -56.85
C MET A 103 33.09 -28.93 -56.03
N GLN A 104 34.12 -29.58 -55.51
CA GLN A 104 35.22 -28.90 -54.80
C GLN A 104 36.03 -28.00 -55.75
N VAL A 105 36.22 -28.40 -57.00
CA VAL A 105 36.83 -27.54 -58.04
C VAL A 105 35.89 -26.39 -58.39
N LEU A 106 34.59 -26.62 -58.54
CA LEU A 106 33.60 -25.58 -58.81
C LEU A 106 33.47 -24.58 -57.65
N LEU A 107 33.52 -25.03 -56.39
CA LEU A 107 33.54 -24.15 -55.21
C LEU A 107 34.82 -23.32 -55.16
N LYS A 108 35.97 -23.89 -55.54
CA LYS A 108 37.22 -23.12 -55.68
C LYS A 108 37.11 -22.09 -56.80
N LEU A 109 36.50 -22.45 -57.93
CA LEU A 109 36.33 -21.57 -59.09
C LEU A 109 35.30 -20.47 -58.83
N ASP A 110 34.23 -20.78 -58.11
CA ASP A 110 33.23 -19.81 -57.64
C ASP A 110 33.83 -18.89 -56.56
N GLY A 111 34.63 -19.42 -55.63
CA GLY A 111 35.38 -18.59 -54.69
C GLY A 111 36.40 -17.66 -55.37
N ILE A 112 37.05 -18.11 -56.46
CA ILE A 112 37.91 -17.25 -57.28
C ILE A 112 37.06 -16.22 -58.03
N LYS A 113 35.95 -16.62 -58.65
CA LYS A 113 35.04 -15.72 -59.39
C LYS A 113 34.43 -14.67 -58.46
N GLY A 114 34.01 -15.06 -57.26
CA GLY A 114 33.50 -14.17 -56.21
C GLY A 114 34.54 -13.15 -55.82
N ARG A 115 35.76 -13.59 -55.49
CA ARG A 115 36.89 -12.69 -55.21
C ARG A 115 37.24 -11.78 -56.38
N MET A 116 37.21 -12.29 -57.62
CA MET A 116 37.50 -11.49 -58.81
C MET A 116 36.42 -10.44 -59.06
N LYS A 117 35.15 -10.78 -58.82
CA LYS A 117 34.01 -9.87 -58.95
C LYS A 117 34.06 -8.78 -57.89
N THR A 118 34.29 -9.13 -56.62
CA THR A 118 34.46 -8.13 -55.55
C THR A 118 35.67 -7.24 -55.79
N THR A 119 36.78 -7.78 -56.28
CA THR A 119 37.96 -6.98 -56.64
C THR A 119 37.70 -6.04 -57.81
N ALA A 120 36.98 -6.49 -58.85
CA ALA A 120 36.61 -5.65 -59.99
C ALA A 120 35.63 -4.53 -59.59
N GLU A 121 34.66 -4.83 -58.74
CA GLU A 121 33.73 -3.85 -58.17
C GLU A 121 34.48 -2.84 -57.29
N ALA A 122 35.38 -3.28 -56.42
CA ALA A 122 36.23 -2.40 -55.60
C ALA A 122 37.16 -1.51 -56.46
N LEU A 123 37.76 -2.03 -57.53
CA LEU A 123 38.61 -1.23 -58.43
C LEU A 123 37.80 -0.18 -59.19
N LYS A 124 36.62 -0.55 -59.70
CA LYS A 124 35.72 0.40 -60.36
C LYS A 124 35.31 1.52 -59.41
N GLU A 125 35.05 1.16 -58.16
CA GLU A 125 34.58 2.10 -57.16
C GLU A 125 35.72 2.98 -56.59
N ALA A 126 36.96 2.46 -56.57
CA ALA A 126 38.15 3.26 -56.33
C ALA A 126 38.36 4.30 -57.44
N ASP A 127 38.20 3.91 -58.71
CA ASP A 127 38.31 4.84 -59.85
C ASP A 127 37.22 5.93 -59.81
N ASN A 128 35.98 5.53 -59.49
CA ASN A 128 34.86 6.44 -59.23
C ASN A 128 35.20 7.42 -58.10
N TRP A 129 35.76 6.96 -56.97
CA TRP A 129 36.18 7.84 -55.87
C TRP A 129 37.22 8.86 -56.31
N THR A 130 38.25 8.47 -57.06
CA THR A 130 39.28 9.41 -57.56
C THR A 130 38.69 10.46 -58.48
N THR A 131 37.79 10.07 -59.37
CA THR A 131 37.10 10.99 -60.29
C THR A 131 36.21 11.95 -59.50
N LEU A 132 35.37 11.43 -58.60
CA LEU A 132 34.49 12.24 -57.77
C LEU A 132 35.29 13.20 -56.87
N SER A 133 36.37 12.75 -56.25
CA SER A 133 37.20 13.59 -55.37
C SER A 133 37.90 14.72 -56.12
N ALA A 134 38.23 14.55 -57.41
CA ALA A 134 38.79 15.62 -58.24
C ALA A 134 37.72 16.64 -58.65
N ASP A 135 36.53 16.16 -59.01
CA ASP A 135 35.40 17.01 -59.42
C ASP A 135 34.77 17.78 -58.25
N VAL A 136 34.84 17.25 -57.03
CA VAL A 136 34.10 17.82 -55.89
C VAL A 136 34.50 19.26 -55.62
N GLU A 137 35.78 19.61 -55.73
CA GLU A 137 36.20 21.01 -55.51
C GLU A 137 35.56 21.96 -56.52
N GLU A 138 35.47 21.58 -57.79
CA GLU A 138 34.84 22.39 -58.84
C GLU A 138 33.34 22.59 -58.58
N VAL A 139 32.64 21.54 -58.15
CA VAL A 139 31.20 21.60 -57.81
C VAL A 139 30.95 22.44 -56.54
N PHE A 140 31.89 22.50 -55.60
CA PHE A 140 31.80 23.46 -54.47
C PHE A 140 31.95 24.92 -54.90
N HIS A 141 32.59 25.22 -56.04
CA HIS A 141 32.68 26.59 -56.56
C HIS A 141 31.41 27.03 -57.32
N SER A 142 30.62 26.08 -57.84
CA SER A 142 29.38 26.38 -58.55
C SER A 142 28.19 26.72 -57.63
N ASN A 143 28.32 26.49 -56.32
CA ASN A 143 27.27 26.68 -55.30
C ASN A 143 25.95 25.93 -55.58
N ASP A 144 25.96 24.93 -56.47
CA ASP A 144 24.78 24.09 -56.73
C ASP A 144 24.67 22.99 -55.66
N ILE A 145 23.80 23.25 -54.69
CA ILE A 145 23.60 22.41 -53.50
C ILE A 145 23.14 20.99 -53.86
N GLN A 146 22.33 20.83 -54.91
CA GLN A 146 21.82 19.52 -55.33
C GLN A 146 22.95 18.69 -55.94
N ALA A 147 23.73 19.29 -56.84
CA ALA A 147 24.88 18.64 -57.47
C ALA A 147 25.97 18.27 -56.46
N ILE A 148 26.24 19.12 -55.45
CA ILE A 148 27.19 18.79 -54.38
C ILE A 148 26.69 17.58 -53.58
N THR A 149 25.38 17.54 -53.25
CA THR A 149 24.79 16.42 -52.49
C THR A 149 24.88 15.11 -53.25
N ASP A 150 24.55 15.08 -54.54
CA ASP A 150 24.60 13.89 -55.38
C ASP A 150 26.03 13.37 -55.61
N LYS A 151 27.02 14.27 -55.65
CA LYS A 151 28.43 13.88 -55.70
C LYS A 151 28.92 13.30 -54.38
N LEU A 152 28.49 13.85 -53.23
CA LEU A 152 28.85 13.34 -51.90
C LEU A 152 28.20 11.97 -51.60
N THR A 153 26.96 11.72 -52.07
CA THR A 153 26.34 10.40 -51.95
C THR A 153 27.07 9.36 -52.78
N GLY A 154 27.50 9.71 -54.00
CA GLY A 154 28.36 8.85 -54.82
C GLY A 154 29.71 8.56 -54.16
N MET A 155 30.32 9.56 -53.51
CA MET A 155 31.54 9.38 -52.72
C MET A 155 31.33 8.47 -51.49
N GLN A 156 30.15 8.52 -50.90
CA GLN A 156 29.80 7.70 -49.73
C GLN A 156 29.54 6.24 -50.10
N GLN A 157 28.81 6.00 -51.19
CA GLN A 157 28.62 4.65 -51.76
C GLN A 157 29.96 4.03 -52.17
N SER A 158 30.88 4.86 -52.68
CA SER A 158 32.22 4.38 -53.02
C SER A 158 33.05 3.97 -51.83
N LEU A 159 32.97 4.70 -50.73
CA LEU A 159 33.68 4.32 -49.51
C LEU A 159 33.12 3.06 -48.86
N GLN A 160 31.81 2.79 -48.95
CA GLN A 160 31.21 1.60 -48.38
C GLN A 160 31.75 0.29 -49.00
N MET A 161 32.20 0.33 -50.25
CA MET A 161 32.81 -0.81 -50.95
C MET A 161 34.34 -0.91 -50.78
N LEU A 162 34.99 0.13 -50.21
CA LEU A 162 36.45 0.26 -50.12
C LEU A 162 37.02 0.09 -48.70
N VAL A 163 36.27 -0.55 -47.80
CA VAL A 163 36.59 -0.72 -46.37
C VAL A 163 37.95 -1.40 -46.14
N ASP A 164 38.38 -2.29 -47.03
CA ASP A 164 39.62 -3.07 -46.89
C ASP A 164 40.90 -2.34 -47.38
N THR A 165 40.82 -1.04 -47.71
CA THR A 165 41.98 -0.27 -48.18
C THR A 165 42.76 0.39 -47.03
N PRO A 166 44.10 0.42 -47.07
CA PRO A 166 44.93 0.98 -45.99
C PRO A 166 44.70 2.49 -45.77
N ASP A 167 44.33 3.23 -46.82
CA ASP A 167 44.06 4.67 -46.78
C ASP A 167 42.58 4.99 -46.45
N TYR A 168 41.80 4.00 -46.03
CA TYR A 168 40.37 4.16 -45.74
C TYR A 168 40.10 5.24 -44.68
N ALA A 169 40.93 5.30 -43.64
CA ALA A 169 40.79 6.29 -42.57
C ALA A 169 40.94 7.74 -43.08
N ASP A 170 41.90 8.01 -43.95
CA ASP A 170 42.14 9.34 -44.51
C ASP A 170 41.03 9.75 -45.48
N ARG A 171 40.49 8.80 -46.26
CA ARG A 171 39.36 9.04 -47.16
C ARG A 171 38.06 9.32 -46.42
N CYS A 172 37.80 8.62 -45.31
CA CYS A 172 36.68 8.94 -44.42
C CYS A 172 36.83 10.35 -43.82
N GLN A 173 38.02 10.73 -43.35
CA GLN A 173 38.26 12.09 -42.85
C GLN A 173 38.06 13.16 -43.94
N HIS A 174 38.44 12.89 -45.18
CA HIS A 174 38.22 13.78 -46.30
C HIS A 174 36.72 13.95 -46.60
N LEU A 175 35.96 12.84 -46.66
CA LEU A 175 34.51 12.89 -46.83
C LEU A 175 33.85 13.68 -45.68
N GLU A 176 34.25 13.45 -44.43
CA GLU A 176 33.73 14.18 -43.26
C GLU A 176 34.01 15.69 -43.33
N LYS A 177 35.19 16.10 -43.80
CA LYS A 177 35.51 17.53 -44.02
C LYS A 177 34.61 18.14 -45.09
N LEU A 178 34.34 17.43 -46.18
CA LEU A 178 33.45 17.89 -47.25
C LEU A 178 31.99 17.96 -46.78
N LYS A 179 31.53 16.96 -46.02
CA LYS A 179 30.20 16.97 -45.37
C LYS A 179 30.06 18.15 -44.41
N ASN A 180 31.08 18.44 -43.58
CA ASN A 180 31.10 19.61 -42.69
C ASN A 180 31.03 20.93 -43.46
N ARG A 181 31.73 21.04 -44.59
CA ARG A 181 31.70 22.24 -45.43
C ARG A 181 30.33 22.46 -46.06
N LEU A 182 29.69 21.40 -46.56
CA LEU A 182 28.32 21.48 -47.09
C LEU A 182 27.31 21.82 -45.98
N GLU A 183 27.43 21.23 -44.79
CA GLU A 183 26.59 21.57 -43.63
C GLU A 183 26.72 23.05 -43.26
N ALA A 184 27.93 23.62 -43.27
CA ALA A 184 28.15 25.03 -42.96
C ALA A 184 27.45 25.96 -43.96
N ILE A 185 27.43 25.61 -45.25
CA ILE A 185 26.74 26.38 -46.31
C ILE A 185 25.22 26.24 -46.18
N LEU A 186 24.73 25.05 -45.82
CA LEU A 186 23.30 24.75 -45.69
C LEU A 186 22.68 25.31 -44.39
N SER A 187 23.44 25.39 -43.31
CA SER A 187 22.91 25.75 -41.98
C SER A 187 22.13 27.08 -41.94
N PRO A 188 22.58 28.20 -42.55
CA PRO A 188 21.84 29.47 -42.48
C PRO A 188 20.57 29.44 -43.34
N GLN A 189 20.61 28.75 -44.49
CA GLN A 189 19.46 28.60 -45.38
C GLN A 189 18.38 27.71 -44.75
N LEU A 190 18.81 26.66 -44.04
CA LEU A 190 17.94 25.75 -43.30
C LEU A 190 17.27 26.44 -42.10
N ILE A 191 18.03 27.25 -41.34
CA ILE A 191 17.47 28.08 -40.26
C ILE A 191 16.44 29.08 -40.79
N ALA A 192 16.72 29.73 -41.92
CA ALA A 192 15.77 30.64 -42.56
C ALA A 192 14.50 29.90 -43.05
N ALA A 193 14.64 28.70 -43.61
CA ALA A 193 13.53 27.86 -44.03
C ALA A 193 12.64 27.42 -42.84
N PHE A 194 13.23 27.04 -41.71
CA PHE A 194 12.50 26.69 -40.50
C PHE A 194 11.84 27.91 -39.84
N ASN A 195 12.49 29.07 -39.85
CA ASN A 195 11.88 30.29 -39.33
C ASN A 195 10.65 30.74 -40.12
N THR A 196 10.67 30.54 -41.45
CA THR A 196 9.56 30.85 -42.38
C THR A 196 8.54 29.73 -42.55
N GLN A 197 8.75 28.56 -41.90
CA GLN A 197 7.92 27.36 -41.99
C GLN A 197 7.62 26.89 -43.44
N SER A 198 8.53 27.15 -44.38
CA SER A 198 8.36 26.77 -45.78
C SER A 198 8.49 25.25 -45.97
N LEU A 199 7.39 24.59 -46.35
CA LEU A 199 7.33 23.13 -46.52
C LEU A 199 8.21 22.61 -47.67
N GLU A 200 8.29 23.33 -48.79
CA GLU A 200 9.02 22.89 -49.98
C GLU A 200 10.54 22.91 -49.74
N SER A 201 11.06 24.00 -49.18
CA SER A 201 12.48 24.12 -48.84
C SER A 201 12.87 23.17 -47.71
N ALA A 202 12.03 23.01 -46.68
CA ALA A 202 12.27 22.04 -45.61
C ALA A 202 12.34 20.60 -46.14
N LYS A 203 11.42 20.18 -47.01
CA LYS A 203 11.45 18.84 -47.66
C LYS A 203 12.69 18.62 -48.53
N MET A 204 13.14 19.68 -49.22
CA MET A 204 14.35 19.62 -50.04
C MET A 204 15.59 19.42 -49.16
N TYR A 205 15.74 20.23 -48.11
CA TYR A 205 16.87 20.11 -47.20
C TYR A 205 16.83 18.81 -46.36
N THR A 206 15.66 18.31 -45.94
CA THR A 206 15.59 17.02 -45.24
C THR A 206 16.05 15.86 -46.11
N LYS A 207 15.68 15.84 -47.40
CA LYS A 207 16.19 14.84 -48.35
C LYS A 207 17.71 14.94 -48.52
N MET A 208 18.26 16.15 -48.57
CA MET A 208 19.71 16.34 -48.65
C MET A 208 20.44 15.84 -47.41
N PHE A 209 19.93 16.13 -46.21
CA PHE A 209 20.52 15.65 -44.96
C PHE A 209 20.31 14.14 -44.72
N ASP A 210 19.23 13.53 -45.25
CA ASP A 210 19.02 12.08 -45.31
C ASP A 210 20.10 11.43 -46.18
N ASN A 211 20.31 11.99 -47.38
CA ASN A 211 21.34 11.56 -48.33
C ASN A 211 22.77 11.66 -47.76
N ILE A 212 23.05 12.64 -46.90
CA ILE A 212 24.38 12.85 -46.28
C ILE A 212 24.56 12.03 -44.99
N GLU A 213 23.53 11.30 -44.54
CA GLU A 213 23.47 10.60 -43.25
C GLU A 213 23.70 11.52 -42.02
N ARG A 214 23.18 12.76 -42.07
CA ARG A 214 23.32 13.78 -41.00
C ARG A 214 21.98 14.28 -40.44
N LEU A 215 20.98 13.40 -40.40
CA LEU A 215 19.68 13.70 -39.79
C LEU A 215 19.75 14.21 -38.33
N PRO A 216 20.62 13.69 -37.44
CA PRO A 216 20.70 14.17 -36.06
C PRO A 216 21.09 15.64 -35.94
N GLN A 217 21.96 16.14 -36.83
CA GLN A 217 22.37 17.54 -36.88
C GLN A 217 21.22 18.43 -37.33
N LEU A 218 20.43 17.98 -38.31
CA LEU A 218 19.24 18.69 -38.76
C LEU A 218 18.22 18.85 -37.62
N TYR A 219 17.99 17.80 -36.83
CA TYR A 219 17.12 17.88 -35.66
C TYR A 219 17.63 18.90 -34.63
N LYS A 220 18.94 18.99 -34.39
CA LYS A 220 19.52 20.03 -33.51
C LYS A 220 19.27 21.45 -34.02
N TYR A 221 19.38 21.71 -35.32
CA TYR A 221 19.08 23.03 -35.89
C TYR A 221 17.59 23.36 -35.79
N TYR A 222 16.72 22.38 -36.06
CA TYR A 222 15.28 22.51 -35.88
C TYR A 222 14.92 22.84 -34.42
N HIS A 223 15.46 22.07 -33.45
CA HIS A 223 15.29 22.32 -32.02
C HIS A 223 15.75 23.73 -31.64
N LYS A 224 16.96 24.14 -32.07
CA LYS A 224 17.51 25.46 -31.74
C LYS A 224 16.61 26.63 -32.21
N CYS A 225 16.03 26.54 -33.40
CA CYS A 225 15.19 27.62 -33.95
C CYS A 225 13.86 27.74 -33.19
N HIS A 226 13.16 26.62 -33.04
CA HIS A 226 11.85 26.59 -32.41
C HIS A 226 11.94 26.79 -30.88
N LYS A 227 13.00 26.30 -30.25
CA LYS A 227 13.35 26.59 -28.85
C LYS A 227 13.52 28.09 -28.63
N GLY A 228 14.24 28.80 -29.52
CA GLY A 228 14.41 30.25 -29.43
C GLY A 228 13.08 31.00 -29.38
N LYS A 229 12.14 30.65 -30.27
CA LYS A 229 10.79 31.23 -30.30
C LYS A 229 9.99 30.94 -29.04
N LEU A 230 10.07 29.72 -28.51
CA LEU A 230 9.38 29.34 -27.26
C LEU A 230 9.93 30.08 -26.04
N LEU A 231 11.24 30.30 -25.97
CA LEU A 231 11.88 31.05 -24.90
C LEU A 231 11.52 32.54 -24.92
N GLU A 232 11.42 33.14 -26.10
CA GLU A 232 10.97 34.52 -26.28
C GLU A 232 9.51 34.68 -25.83
N ASN A 233 8.61 33.80 -26.27
CA ASN A 233 7.22 33.81 -25.84
C ASN A 233 7.06 33.61 -24.31
N TRP A 234 7.90 32.79 -23.68
CA TRP A 234 7.89 32.64 -22.22
C TRP A 234 8.27 33.93 -21.51
N ARG A 235 9.34 34.60 -21.97
CA ARG A 235 9.75 35.90 -21.42
C ARG A 235 8.65 36.93 -21.58
N ASP A 236 8.00 36.97 -22.74
CA ASP A 236 6.87 37.87 -22.98
C ASP A 236 5.68 37.62 -22.03
N ILE A 237 5.36 36.35 -21.73
CA ILE A 237 4.31 35.99 -20.76
C ILE A 237 4.67 36.50 -19.36
N VAL A 238 5.93 36.32 -18.93
CA VAL A 238 6.40 36.75 -17.60
C VAL A 238 6.49 38.27 -17.50
N ASP A 239 6.97 38.94 -18.56
CA ASP A 239 7.20 40.40 -18.56
C ASP A 239 5.92 41.21 -18.78
N SER A 240 4.97 40.72 -19.58
CA SER A 240 3.73 41.45 -19.90
C SER A 240 2.71 41.46 -18.76
N LYS A 241 2.85 40.56 -17.78
CA LYS A 241 1.81 40.25 -16.78
C LYS A 241 2.37 40.10 -15.37
N GLN A 242 3.16 41.08 -14.94
CA GLN A 242 3.75 41.13 -13.59
C GLN A 242 2.72 41.08 -12.43
N ASP A 243 1.46 41.46 -12.71
CA ASP A 243 0.35 41.47 -11.74
C ASP A 243 -0.39 40.12 -11.63
N GLU A 244 -0.19 39.20 -12.59
CA GLU A 244 -0.83 37.88 -12.58
C GLU A 244 -0.13 36.91 -11.62
N THR A 245 -0.89 35.96 -11.09
CA THR A 245 -0.34 34.91 -10.25
C THR A 245 0.48 33.94 -11.10
N THR A 246 1.58 33.41 -10.57
CA THR A 246 2.41 32.42 -11.28
C THR A 246 1.64 31.14 -11.70
N ILE A 247 0.46 30.91 -11.11
CA ILE A 247 -0.51 29.88 -11.51
C ILE A 247 -1.05 30.16 -12.93
N GLU A 248 -1.37 31.42 -13.23
CA GLU A 248 -1.84 31.87 -14.55
C GLU A 248 -0.71 31.79 -15.58
N TRP A 249 0.51 32.23 -15.22
CA TRP A 249 1.69 32.09 -16.08
C TRP A 249 1.96 30.64 -16.49
N LEU A 250 1.85 29.69 -15.55
CA LEU A 250 2.03 28.27 -15.86
C LEU A 250 0.91 27.70 -16.72
N THR A 251 -0.34 28.11 -16.49
CA THR A 251 -1.47 27.67 -17.31
C THR A 251 -1.30 28.13 -18.75
N GLU A 252 -0.94 29.39 -18.98
CA GLU A 252 -0.69 29.93 -20.32
C GLU A 252 0.54 29.29 -20.99
N LEU A 253 1.61 29.01 -20.24
CA LEU A 253 2.76 28.27 -20.74
C LEU A 253 2.35 26.87 -21.21
N TYR A 254 1.56 26.13 -20.42
CA TYR A 254 1.13 24.79 -20.78
C TYR A 254 0.17 24.79 -21.99
N ASP A 255 -0.71 25.77 -22.10
CA ASP A 255 -1.58 25.94 -23.29
C ASP A 255 -0.76 26.31 -24.54
N LEU A 256 0.27 27.15 -24.39
CA LEU A 256 1.22 27.45 -25.47
C LEU A 256 2.00 26.21 -25.91
N LEU A 257 2.45 25.38 -24.96
CA LEU A 257 3.16 24.14 -25.27
C LEU A 257 2.25 23.11 -25.95
N LEU A 258 1.00 22.95 -25.51
CA LEU A 258 0.02 22.06 -26.18
C LEU A 258 -0.30 22.54 -27.60
N SER A 259 -0.57 23.82 -27.78
CA SER A 259 -0.84 24.38 -29.12
C SER A 259 0.37 24.24 -30.04
N THR A 260 1.58 24.45 -29.51
CA THR A 260 2.83 24.22 -30.25
C THR A 260 2.99 22.75 -30.61
N TRP A 261 2.70 21.82 -29.69
CA TRP A 261 2.72 20.38 -29.96
C TRP A 261 1.80 20.02 -31.14
N HIS A 262 0.55 20.45 -31.13
CA HIS A 262 -0.41 20.18 -32.21
C HIS A 262 0.00 20.79 -33.56
N SER A 263 0.54 22.02 -33.54
CA SER A 263 1.02 22.69 -34.75
C SER A 263 2.26 21.99 -35.32
N GLN A 264 3.23 21.66 -34.47
CA GLN A 264 4.49 21.04 -34.90
C GLN A 264 4.30 19.59 -35.28
N ILE A 265 3.42 18.81 -34.65
CA ILE A 265 3.18 17.42 -35.08
C ILE A 265 2.56 17.36 -36.48
N ASN A 266 1.66 18.30 -36.81
CA ASN A 266 1.06 18.40 -38.14
C ASN A 266 2.06 18.87 -39.20
N TRP A 267 3.03 19.72 -38.83
CA TRP A 267 4.08 20.16 -39.75
C TRP A 267 5.17 19.09 -39.91
N CYS A 268 5.66 18.52 -38.81
CA CYS A 268 6.69 17.49 -38.79
C CYS A 268 6.25 16.22 -39.49
N SER A 269 4.97 15.82 -39.41
CA SER A 269 4.46 14.65 -40.15
C SER A 269 4.55 14.81 -41.67
N GLN A 270 4.62 16.05 -42.16
CA GLN A 270 4.77 16.34 -43.58
C GLN A 270 6.24 16.39 -44.02
N VAL A 271 7.19 16.55 -43.09
CA VAL A 271 8.60 16.85 -43.37
C VAL A 271 9.54 15.71 -42.94
N PHE A 272 9.22 15.03 -41.85
CA PHE A 272 10.02 13.97 -41.22
C PHE A 272 9.30 12.62 -41.25
N LYS A 273 10.10 11.53 -41.19
CA LYS A 273 9.58 10.16 -41.14
C LYS A 273 8.94 9.86 -39.77
N ASP A 274 9.58 10.29 -38.67
CA ASP A 274 9.10 10.10 -37.29
C ASP A 274 8.93 11.45 -36.56
N PRO A 275 7.72 12.04 -36.53
CA PRO A 275 7.51 13.39 -36.00
C PRO A 275 7.42 13.46 -34.48
N VAL A 276 6.97 12.39 -33.81
CA VAL A 276 6.68 12.41 -32.36
C VAL A 276 7.95 12.56 -31.50
N PRO A 277 9.04 11.77 -31.71
CA PRO A 277 10.25 11.91 -30.90
C PRO A 277 10.87 13.31 -31.00
N ILE A 278 10.85 13.90 -32.21
CA ILE A 278 11.40 15.23 -32.48
C ILE A 278 10.63 16.30 -31.69
N VAL A 279 9.30 16.26 -31.69
CA VAL A 279 8.48 17.24 -30.97
C VAL A 279 8.57 17.04 -29.45
N CYS A 280 8.64 15.79 -28.97
CA CYS A 280 8.83 15.50 -27.54
C CYS A 280 10.19 16.00 -27.04
N ASP A 281 11.27 15.74 -27.79
CA ASP A 281 12.62 16.21 -27.45
C ASP A 281 12.69 17.76 -27.50
N LEU A 282 12.00 18.39 -28.46
CA LEU A 282 11.88 19.85 -28.53
C LEU A 282 11.24 20.47 -27.28
N ILE A 283 10.11 19.92 -26.82
CA ILE A 283 9.43 20.42 -25.62
C ILE A 283 10.26 20.14 -24.36
N SER A 284 10.92 18.97 -24.30
CA SER A 284 11.82 18.63 -23.18
C SER A 284 13.01 19.60 -23.09
N GLU A 285 13.63 19.89 -24.23
CA GLU A 285 14.75 20.83 -24.32
C GLU A 285 14.33 22.28 -24.08
N SER A 286 13.09 22.66 -24.39
CA SER A 286 12.57 24.01 -24.11
C SER A 286 12.32 24.18 -22.62
N LEU A 287 11.59 23.24 -21.98
CA LEU A 287 11.29 23.24 -20.54
C LEU A 287 12.56 23.32 -19.67
N THR A 288 13.63 22.62 -20.04
CA THR A 288 14.92 22.63 -19.31
C THR A 288 15.71 23.93 -19.47
N SER A 289 15.38 24.76 -20.46
CA SER A 289 16.12 25.99 -20.80
C SER A 289 15.36 27.29 -20.55
N LEU A 290 14.16 27.20 -19.96
CA LEU A 290 13.33 28.36 -19.64
C LEU A 290 14.10 29.34 -18.75
N ASP A 291 13.96 30.63 -19.06
CA ASP A 291 14.57 31.73 -18.32
C ASP A 291 13.53 32.84 -18.13
N PRO A 292 13.00 33.05 -16.90
CA PRO A 292 13.38 32.37 -15.66
C PRO A 292 12.90 30.90 -15.62
N PRO A 293 13.62 29.99 -14.95
CA PRO A 293 13.22 28.59 -14.85
C PRO A 293 12.00 28.42 -13.94
N ILE A 294 11.11 27.47 -14.28
CA ILE A 294 9.85 27.20 -13.55
C ILE A 294 10.09 27.05 -12.03
N LEU A 295 11.20 26.40 -11.64
CA LEU A 295 11.59 26.23 -10.23
C LEU A 295 11.68 27.56 -9.47
N THR A 296 12.25 28.60 -10.09
CA THR A 296 12.41 29.92 -9.45
C THR A 296 11.07 30.63 -9.28
N CYS A 297 10.18 30.49 -10.27
CA CYS A 297 8.82 31.00 -10.21
C CYS A 297 8.02 30.34 -9.07
N ILE A 298 8.14 29.02 -8.91
CA ILE A 298 7.52 28.26 -7.82
C ILE A 298 8.10 28.69 -6.46
N SER A 299 9.43 28.84 -6.34
CA SER A 299 10.04 29.31 -5.08
C SER A 299 9.61 30.72 -4.69
N GLY A 300 9.41 31.61 -5.67
CA GLY A 300 8.89 32.95 -5.46
C GLY A 300 7.50 32.91 -4.86
N LEU A 301 6.58 32.12 -5.44
CA LEU A 301 5.23 31.94 -4.89
C LEU A 301 5.22 31.39 -3.46
N ILE A 302 6.04 30.37 -3.19
CA ILE A 302 6.11 29.75 -1.86
C ILE A 302 6.56 30.77 -0.82
N SER A 303 7.56 31.60 -1.16
CA SER A 303 8.06 32.65 -0.27
C SER A 303 7.01 33.73 0.03
N THR A 304 6.12 34.03 -0.92
CA THR A 304 5.07 35.05 -0.76
C THR A 304 3.86 34.53 0.02
N ARG A 305 3.46 33.28 -0.19
CA ARG A 305 2.25 32.70 0.42
C ARG A 305 2.49 32.02 1.77
N GLY A 306 3.69 31.57 2.08
CA GLY A 306 4.02 30.84 3.32
C GLY A 306 3.52 29.38 3.35
N ASP A 307 2.40 29.08 2.71
CA ASP A 307 1.83 27.72 2.65
C ASP A 307 2.44 26.90 1.50
N THR A 308 3.49 26.13 1.80
CA THR A 308 4.25 25.36 0.79
C THR A 308 3.42 24.21 0.18
N LEU A 309 2.68 23.44 0.99
CA LEU A 309 2.01 22.23 0.50
C LEU A 309 0.73 22.50 -0.29
N SER A 310 -0.07 23.51 0.09
CA SER A 310 -1.30 23.87 -0.64
C SER A 310 -0.95 24.45 -2.01
N THR A 311 0.03 25.35 -2.08
CA THR A 311 0.52 25.93 -3.32
C THR A 311 1.09 24.89 -4.27
N LEU A 312 1.94 23.97 -3.79
CA LEU A 312 2.44 22.86 -4.59
C LEU A 312 1.31 21.94 -5.11
N THR A 313 0.26 21.72 -4.32
CA THR A 313 -0.88 20.90 -4.75
C THR A 313 -1.69 21.58 -5.87
N GLU A 314 -1.91 22.88 -5.78
CA GLU A 314 -2.58 23.67 -6.83
C GLU A 314 -1.77 23.68 -8.13
N LEU A 315 -0.47 23.95 -8.02
CA LEU A 315 0.45 23.99 -9.16
C LEU A 315 0.55 22.63 -9.85
N LYS A 316 0.71 21.55 -9.06
CA LYS A 316 0.76 20.20 -9.63
C LYS A 316 -0.52 19.86 -10.37
N LYS A 317 -1.71 20.21 -9.86
CA LYS A 317 -2.98 19.90 -10.52
C LYS A 317 -3.03 20.46 -11.95
N ILE A 318 -2.43 21.63 -12.17
CA ILE A 318 -2.34 22.26 -13.49
C ILE A 318 -1.34 21.48 -14.36
N THR A 319 -0.15 21.18 -13.82
CA THR A 319 0.86 20.38 -14.50
C THR A 319 0.35 18.98 -14.88
N GLU A 320 -0.43 18.33 -14.02
CA GLU A 320 -0.99 16.99 -14.24
C GLU A 320 -2.08 16.99 -15.31
N ARG A 321 -2.91 18.05 -15.38
CA ARG A 321 -3.85 18.23 -16.50
C ARG A 321 -3.11 18.36 -17.83
N PHE A 322 -2.01 19.10 -17.86
CA PHE A 322 -1.16 19.22 -19.04
C PHE A 322 -0.51 17.87 -19.40
N ALA A 323 0.09 17.18 -18.43
CA ALA A 323 0.75 15.90 -18.64
C ALA A 323 -0.21 14.82 -19.17
N THR A 324 -1.39 14.67 -18.56
CA THR A 324 -2.41 13.68 -18.99
C THR A 324 -2.98 14.00 -20.38
N ASN A 325 -3.19 15.28 -20.71
CA ASN A 325 -3.57 15.69 -22.05
C ASN A 325 -2.46 15.35 -23.07
N LEU A 326 -1.20 15.55 -22.71
CA LEU A 326 -0.08 15.26 -23.61
C LEU A 326 0.13 13.74 -23.76
N GLU A 327 0.01 12.96 -22.69
CA GLU A 327 0.07 11.50 -22.74
C GLU A 327 -1.01 10.93 -23.66
N THR A 328 -2.27 11.34 -23.48
CA THR A 328 -3.39 10.88 -24.32
C THR A 328 -3.24 11.29 -25.79
N THR A 329 -2.74 12.49 -26.08
CA THR A 329 -2.49 12.91 -27.46
C THR A 329 -1.32 12.14 -28.06
N VAL A 330 -0.24 11.91 -27.32
CA VAL A 330 0.90 11.15 -27.80
C VAL A 330 0.56 9.67 -27.99
N GLU A 331 -0.24 9.06 -27.12
CA GLU A 331 -0.77 7.70 -27.26
C GLU A 331 -1.60 7.51 -28.53
N SER A 332 -2.36 8.53 -28.93
CA SER A 332 -3.14 8.48 -30.18
C SER A 332 -2.26 8.43 -31.44
N HIS A 333 -0.97 8.81 -31.32
CA HIS A 333 0.00 8.88 -32.42
C HIS A 333 1.16 7.87 -32.30
N MET A 334 1.24 7.05 -31.24
CA MET A 334 2.39 6.16 -30.97
C MET A 334 2.00 4.68 -30.88
N THR A 335 2.77 3.82 -31.55
CA THR A 335 2.76 2.36 -31.31
C THR A 335 4.03 1.81 -30.64
N GLU A 336 5.21 2.46 -30.73
CA GLU A 336 6.49 1.82 -30.32
C GLU A 336 7.61 2.69 -29.69
N HIS A 337 7.46 4.01 -29.42
CA HIS A 337 8.60 4.85 -28.95
C HIS A 337 8.53 5.33 -27.50
N SER A 338 8.83 4.44 -26.55
CA SER A 338 8.69 4.69 -25.11
C SER A 338 9.52 5.87 -24.56
N ALA A 339 10.79 5.94 -24.95
CA ALA A 339 11.82 6.75 -24.27
C ALA A 339 11.72 8.28 -24.40
N SER A 340 11.24 8.83 -25.52
CA SER A 340 11.15 10.31 -25.67
C SER A 340 10.01 10.90 -24.85
N LEU A 341 8.90 10.17 -24.69
CA LEU A 341 7.81 10.57 -23.79
C LEU A 341 8.26 10.49 -22.33
N GLU A 342 9.06 9.48 -21.96
CA GLU A 342 9.61 9.36 -20.61
C GLU A 342 10.49 10.56 -20.24
N LYS A 343 11.37 10.99 -21.14
CA LYS A 343 12.18 12.21 -20.96
C LYS A 343 11.33 13.46 -20.81
N LEU A 344 10.26 13.55 -21.59
CA LEU A 344 9.32 14.67 -21.54
C LEU A 344 8.62 14.74 -20.19
N LEU A 345 8.07 13.62 -19.71
CA LEU A 345 7.43 13.56 -18.39
C LEU A 345 8.42 13.89 -17.27
N LEU A 346 9.64 13.37 -17.32
CA LEU A 346 10.69 13.74 -16.36
C LEU A 346 10.98 15.24 -16.37
N SER A 347 11.01 15.89 -17.54
CA SER A 347 11.23 17.34 -17.65
C SER A 347 10.05 18.16 -17.10
N ILE A 348 8.82 17.66 -17.21
CA ILE A 348 7.60 18.33 -16.72
C ILE A 348 7.55 18.29 -15.18
N TYR A 349 7.89 17.16 -14.56
CA TYR A 349 7.84 16.99 -13.11
C TYR A 349 9.13 17.42 -12.38
N ALA A 350 10.23 17.65 -13.10
CA ALA A 350 11.51 18.09 -12.54
C ALA A 350 11.44 19.26 -11.54
N PRO A 351 10.62 20.32 -11.74
CA PRO A 351 10.54 21.44 -10.79
C PRO A 351 10.03 21.00 -9.40
N TYR A 352 9.12 20.04 -9.34
CA TYR A 352 8.53 19.54 -8.09
C TYR A 352 9.47 18.60 -7.34
N ARG A 353 10.31 17.86 -8.07
CA ARG A 353 11.27 16.88 -7.54
C ARG A 353 12.20 17.47 -6.46
N SER A 354 12.54 18.75 -6.56
CA SER A 354 13.37 19.44 -5.55
C SER A 354 12.71 19.58 -4.16
N TYR A 355 11.37 19.57 -4.10
CA TYR A 355 10.60 19.74 -2.86
C TYR A 355 10.14 18.41 -2.25
N LEU A 356 10.06 17.35 -3.04
CA LEU A 356 9.51 16.05 -2.62
C LEU A 356 10.36 15.30 -1.58
N PRO A 357 11.71 15.33 -1.60
CA PRO A 357 12.52 14.77 -0.51
C PRO A 357 12.23 15.42 0.85
N LYS A 358 11.79 16.68 0.87
CA LYS A 358 11.41 17.42 2.08
C LYS A 358 9.93 17.27 2.43
N TYR A 359 9.17 16.47 1.68
CA TYR A 359 7.73 16.31 1.86
C TYR A 359 7.37 15.92 3.29
N SER A 360 8.08 14.96 3.89
CA SER A 360 7.85 14.54 5.28
C SER A 360 7.94 15.73 6.24
N THR A 361 9.00 16.56 6.14
CA THR A 361 9.15 17.75 6.99
C THR A 361 8.05 18.80 6.79
N PHE A 362 7.63 19.04 5.54
CA PHE A 362 6.53 19.96 5.28
C PHE A 362 5.21 19.45 5.85
N GLN A 363 4.99 18.14 5.75
CA GLN A 363 3.79 17.50 6.24
C GLN A 363 3.75 17.48 7.77
N GLU A 364 4.88 17.24 8.43
CA GLU A 364 5.04 17.38 9.89
C GLU A 364 4.71 18.78 10.37
N VAL A 365 5.25 19.83 9.73
CA VAL A 365 5.00 21.23 10.13
C VAL A 365 3.50 21.55 10.07
N VAL A 366 2.81 21.15 8.99
CA VAL A 366 1.37 21.40 8.87
C VAL A 366 0.56 20.60 9.88
N LEU A 367 0.90 19.33 10.10
CA LEU A 367 0.21 18.48 11.08
C LEU A 367 0.42 18.99 12.52
N ILE A 368 1.63 19.43 12.88
CA ILE A 368 1.91 20.01 14.19
C ILE A 368 1.18 21.35 14.36
N GLN A 369 1.11 22.19 13.32
CA GLN A 369 0.32 23.42 13.36
C GLN A 369 -1.18 23.13 13.57
N ASP A 370 -1.71 22.10 12.90
CA ASP A 370 -3.08 21.64 13.13
C ASP A 370 -3.28 21.12 14.57
N LEU A 371 -2.27 20.44 15.15
CA LEU A 371 -2.28 19.99 16.54
C LEU A 371 -2.28 21.16 17.54
N ASP A 372 -1.44 22.17 17.33
CA ASP A 372 -1.35 23.35 18.20
C ASP A 372 -2.65 24.17 18.23
N ASN A 373 -3.44 24.10 17.15
CA ASN A 373 -4.76 24.72 17.09
C ASN A 373 -5.83 23.96 17.91
N ILE A 374 -5.56 22.71 18.31
CA ILE A 374 -6.47 21.89 19.09
C ILE A 374 -6.24 22.16 20.59
N LYS A 375 -7.24 22.78 21.23
CA LYS A 375 -7.22 22.98 22.69
C LYS A 375 -7.57 21.69 23.42
N MET A 376 -6.69 21.23 24.31
CA MET A 376 -6.84 20.02 25.12
C MET A 376 -7.02 20.26 26.63
N ASP A 377 -6.71 21.46 27.13
CA ASP A 377 -6.72 21.77 28.56
C ASP A 377 -7.71 22.92 28.87
N HIS A 378 -8.31 22.86 30.05
CA HIS A 378 -9.31 23.78 30.59
C HIS A 378 -9.19 23.81 32.12
N GLU A 379 -9.74 24.84 32.78
CA GLU A 379 -9.66 24.95 34.24
C GLU A 379 -10.39 23.79 34.93
N GLU A 380 -11.60 23.47 34.49
CA GLU A 380 -12.45 22.41 35.05
C GLU A 380 -12.14 21.01 34.48
N VAL A 381 -12.15 19.99 35.35
CA VAL A 381 -11.86 18.59 34.97
C VAL A 381 -12.91 18.06 33.99
N MET A 382 -14.19 18.38 34.19
CA MET A 382 -15.27 17.90 33.32
C MET A 382 -15.11 18.41 31.88
N ASP A 383 -14.81 19.70 31.73
CA ASP A 383 -14.55 20.31 30.43
C ASP A 383 -13.27 19.76 29.77
N THR A 384 -12.20 19.50 30.55
CA THR A 384 -10.99 18.87 29.98
C THR A 384 -11.27 17.50 29.38
N VAL A 385 -12.05 16.67 30.08
CA VAL A 385 -12.41 15.33 29.63
C VAL A 385 -13.30 15.39 28.39
N GLN A 386 -14.24 16.35 28.34
CA GLN A 386 -15.06 16.57 27.14
C GLN A 386 -14.22 17.06 25.96
N LEU A 387 -13.31 18.01 26.16
CA LEU A 387 -12.41 18.49 25.12
C LEU A 387 -11.54 17.36 24.56
N LEU A 388 -10.98 16.51 25.42
CA LEU A 388 -10.19 15.33 25.01
C LEU A 388 -11.01 14.32 24.20
N SER A 389 -12.31 14.20 24.43
CA SER A 389 -13.17 13.37 23.57
C SER A 389 -13.38 13.97 22.19
N GLU A 390 -13.51 15.30 22.09
CA GLU A 390 -13.66 16.01 20.82
C GLU A 390 -12.36 16.08 20.01
N THR A 391 -11.20 16.01 20.67
CA THR A 391 -9.89 16.07 19.99
C THR A 391 -9.64 14.88 19.09
N VAL A 392 -10.20 13.70 19.42
CA VAL A 392 -10.05 12.48 18.62
C VAL A 392 -10.52 12.71 17.18
N ASN A 393 -11.75 13.22 17.00
CA ASN A 393 -12.31 13.49 15.67
C ASN A 393 -11.49 14.54 14.89
N LYS A 394 -11.00 15.59 15.57
CA LYS A 394 -10.18 16.64 14.95
C LYS A 394 -8.80 16.09 14.52
N LEU A 395 -8.19 15.26 15.36
CA LEU A 395 -6.91 14.61 15.13
C LEU A 395 -6.93 13.74 13.86
N PHE A 396 -7.93 12.86 13.74
CA PHE A 396 -8.08 11.96 12.59
C PHE A 396 -8.59 12.70 11.34
N SER A 397 -9.40 13.75 11.48
CA SER A 397 -9.76 14.61 10.34
C SER A 397 -8.53 15.26 9.71
N ALA A 398 -7.58 15.74 10.50
CA ALA A 398 -6.32 16.30 10.00
C ALA A 398 -5.45 15.23 9.33
N ALA A 399 -5.37 14.03 9.91
CA ALA A 399 -4.69 12.89 9.28
C ALA A 399 -5.33 12.52 7.93
N ASN A 400 -6.65 12.42 7.83
CA ASN A 400 -7.33 12.11 6.56
C ASN A 400 -7.13 13.21 5.50
N LYS A 401 -7.09 14.48 5.90
CA LYS A 401 -6.69 15.57 5.00
C LYS A 401 -5.25 15.42 4.50
N ALA A 402 -4.33 14.97 5.36
CA ALA A 402 -2.95 14.68 4.98
C ALA A 402 -2.86 13.51 3.99
N ASN A 403 -3.61 12.43 4.21
CA ASN A 403 -3.71 11.30 3.27
C ASN A 403 -4.18 11.76 1.87
N THR A 404 -5.30 12.49 1.81
CA THR A 404 -5.82 13.00 0.53
C THR A 404 -4.86 14.00 -0.14
N ARG A 405 -4.10 14.78 0.64
CA ARG A 405 -3.07 15.68 0.10
C ARG A 405 -1.89 14.90 -0.47
N CYS A 406 -1.43 13.83 0.18
CA CYS A 406 -0.40 12.94 -0.33
C CYS A 406 -0.77 12.37 -1.70
N GLN A 407 -2.02 11.90 -1.85
CA GLN A 407 -2.56 11.40 -3.11
C GLN A 407 -2.54 12.48 -4.19
N LYS A 408 -3.08 13.67 -3.90
CA LYS A 408 -3.12 14.76 -4.88
C LYS A 408 -1.73 15.24 -5.27
N LEU A 409 -0.80 15.38 -4.32
CA LEU A 409 0.52 15.92 -4.59
C LEU A 409 1.51 14.91 -5.18
N THR A 410 1.40 13.62 -4.85
CA THR A 410 2.44 12.64 -5.21
C THR A 410 1.89 11.40 -5.89
N ASN A 411 0.59 11.35 -6.19
CA ASN A 411 -0.10 10.17 -6.72
C ASN A 411 0.10 8.92 -5.85
N GLY A 412 0.44 9.12 -4.57
CA GLY A 412 0.74 8.06 -3.62
C GLY A 412 2.22 7.65 -3.54
N PHE A 413 3.12 8.17 -4.37
CA PHE A 413 4.52 7.74 -4.34
C PHE A 413 5.30 8.21 -3.09
N CYS A 414 4.80 9.18 -2.33
CA CYS A 414 5.46 9.65 -1.09
C CYS A 414 4.79 9.16 0.20
N TYR A 415 4.09 8.02 0.20
CA TYR A 415 3.50 7.46 1.42
C TYR A 415 4.51 7.13 2.52
N VAL A 416 5.73 6.74 2.17
CA VAL A 416 6.82 6.51 3.15
C VAL A 416 7.00 7.75 4.03
N GLY A 417 7.18 8.92 3.41
CA GLY A 417 7.34 10.18 4.14
C GLY A 417 6.09 10.65 4.89
N LEU A 418 4.89 10.23 4.45
CA LEU A 418 3.64 10.48 5.19
C LEU A 418 3.56 9.64 6.47
N LEU A 419 3.95 8.37 6.41
CA LEU A 419 3.95 7.47 7.57
C LEU A 419 4.92 7.96 8.65
N ASP A 420 6.09 8.46 8.25
CA ASP A 420 7.04 9.10 9.16
C ASP A 420 6.43 10.35 9.82
N ALA A 421 5.76 11.20 9.03
CA ALA A 421 5.09 12.39 9.56
C ALA A 421 3.94 12.04 10.52
N TYR A 422 3.17 10.98 10.24
CA TYR A 422 2.15 10.47 11.16
C TYR A 422 2.74 10.00 12.47
N LYS A 423 3.86 9.28 12.43
CA LYS A 423 4.55 8.83 13.64
C LYS A 423 4.89 10.02 14.53
N THR A 424 5.53 11.06 13.99
CA THR A 424 5.86 12.28 14.75
C THR A 424 4.60 12.97 15.30
N TYR A 425 3.56 13.10 14.47
CA TYR A 425 2.30 13.76 14.83
C TYR A 425 1.54 13.07 15.97
N PHE A 426 1.29 11.76 15.85
CA PHE A 426 0.57 11.00 16.88
C PHE A 426 1.37 10.86 18.17
N LEU A 427 2.71 10.73 18.08
CA LEU A 427 3.57 10.73 19.27
C LEU A 427 3.51 12.06 20.03
N CYS A 428 3.47 13.18 19.30
CA CYS A 428 3.31 14.50 19.90
C CYS A 428 1.95 14.61 20.61
N TYR A 429 0.86 14.18 19.95
CA TYR A 429 -0.46 14.14 20.56
C TYR A 429 -0.50 13.28 21.84
N CYS A 430 0.04 12.05 21.80
CA CYS A 430 0.10 11.19 22.98
C CYS A 430 0.88 11.84 24.13
N ARG A 431 1.97 12.56 23.83
CA ARG A 431 2.74 13.30 24.85
C ARG A 431 1.92 14.43 25.47
N GLU A 432 1.20 15.20 24.66
CA GLU A 432 0.33 16.26 25.17
C GLU A 432 -0.86 15.70 25.97
N PHE A 433 -1.44 14.57 25.54
CA PHE A 433 -2.47 13.86 26.30
C PHE A 433 -1.93 13.43 27.67
N ARG A 434 -0.73 12.83 27.74
CA ARG A 434 -0.09 12.48 29.02
C ARG A 434 0.11 13.70 29.92
N ARG A 435 0.50 14.86 29.37
CA ARG A 435 0.60 16.11 30.13
C ARG A 435 -0.75 16.52 30.73
N VAL A 436 -1.82 16.48 29.94
CA VAL A 436 -3.17 16.80 30.42
C VAL A 436 -3.64 15.79 31.46
N LEU A 437 -3.32 14.50 31.31
CA LEU A 437 -3.61 13.46 32.31
C LEU A 437 -2.93 13.75 33.65
N ILE A 438 -1.67 14.22 33.64
CA ILE A 438 -0.96 14.65 34.87
C ILE A 438 -1.68 15.84 35.52
N ASN A 439 -2.09 16.84 34.73
CA ASN A 439 -2.86 17.99 35.24
C ASN A 439 -4.19 17.56 35.86
N ILE A 440 -4.91 16.62 35.23
CA ILE A 440 -6.16 16.05 35.76
C ILE A 440 -5.88 15.30 37.07
N ARG A 441 -4.80 14.51 37.14
CA ARG A 441 -4.39 13.80 38.36
C ARG A 441 -4.11 14.74 39.53
N GLU A 442 -3.43 15.87 39.28
CA GLU A 442 -3.19 16.89 40.30
C GLU A 442 -4.50 17.53 40.79
N LYS A 443 -5.42 17.84 39.86
CA LYS A 443 -6.74 18.42 40.17
C LYS A 443 -7.67 17.46 40.92
N CYS A 444 -7.61 16.15 40.64
CA CYS A 444 -8.40 15.14 41.33
C CYS A 444 -7.94 14.88 42.77
N GLY A 445 -6.78 15.39 43.19
CA GLY A 445 -6.40 15.42 44.60
C GLY A 445 -6.34 14.03 45.26
N ILE A 446 -5.80 13.01 44.58
CA ILE A 446 -5.69 11.62 45.09
C ILE A 446 -5.01 11.56 46.50
N ASN A 447 -4.30 12.62 46.90
CA ASN A 447 -3.64 12.74 48.20
C ASN A 447 -4.30 13.75 49.19
N GLN A 448 -5.34 14.49 48.79
CA GLN A 448 -6.04 15.45 49.65
C GLN A 448 -7.38 14.85 50.09
N GLY A 449 -7.45 14.49 51.37
CA GLY A 449 -8.62 13.80 51.93
C GLY A 449 -9.88 14.65 51.97
N SER A 450 -10.67 14.65 50.90
CA SER A 450 -12.08 14.98 51.01
C SER A 450 -12.80 13.84 51.73
N GLU A 451 -13.75 14.19 52.60
CA GLU A 451 -14.58 13.23 53.36
C GLU A 451 -15.82 12.78 52.55
N GLY A 452 -15.81 12.94 51.22
CA GLY A 452 -16.93 12.62 50.33
C GLY A 452 -16.60 11.55 49.29
N GLU A 453 -17.57 10.68 49.00
CA GLU A 453 -17.55 9.72 47.89
C GLU A 453 -17.84 10.44 46.56
N ASP A 454 -16.87 11.21 46.07
CA ASP A 454 -16.99 11.93 44.80
C ASP A 454 -16.78 10.97 43.60
N TRP A 455 -17.84 10.24 43.25
CA TRP A 455 -17.88 9.35 42.08
C TRP A 455 -17.70 10.06 40.73
N SER A 456 -17.80 11.40 40.71
CA SER A 456 -17.58 12.22 39.51
C SER A 456 -16.18 12.01 38.92
N ASN A 457 -15.14 11.92 39.77
CA ASN A 457 -13.76 11.66 39.32
C ASN A 457 -13.62 10.28 38.67
N PHE A 458 -14.30 9.27 39.21
CA PHE A 458 -14.33 7.94 38.62
C PHE A 458 -15.05 7.95 37.27
N GLN A 459 -16.21 8.61 37.17
CA GLN A 459 -16.93 8.76 35.90
C GLN A 459 -16.11 9.51 34.84
N HIS A 460 -15.35 10.53 35.24
CA HIS A 460 -14.39 11.22 34.38
C HIS A 460 -13.29 10.27 33.89
N SER A 461 -12.74 9.42 34.76
CA SER A 461 -11.73 8.42 34.38
C SER A 461 -12.28 7.37 33.39
N LEU A 462 -13.53 6.93 33.56
CA LEU A 462 -14.19 6.01 32.62
C LEU A 462 -14.40 6.65 31.25
N ARG A 463 -14.76 7.94 31.20
CA ARG A 463 -14.82 8.69 29.94
C ARG A 463 -13.45 8.80 29.29
N LEU A 464 -12.37 9.02 30.05
CA LEU A 464 -11.01 9.02 29.49
C LEU A 464 -10.62 7.65 28.93
N ILE A 465 -11.02 6.56 29.58
CA ILE A 465 -10.84 5.20 29.07
C ILE A 465 -11.58 5.02 27.74
N GLN A 466 -12.84 5.49 27.64
CA GLN A 466 -13.59 5.51 26.38
C GLN A 466 -12.83 6.28 25.29
N THR A 467 -12.29 7.47 25.60
CA THR A 467 -11.51 8.23 24.61
C THR A 467 -10.24 7.51 24.14
N CYS A 468 -9.59 6.72 25.00
CA CYS A 468 -8.47 5.87 24.59
C CYS A 468 -8.92 4.74 23.66
N GLY A 469 -10.09 4.16 23.93
CA GLY A 469 -10.76 3.21 23.04
C GLY A 469 -11.08 3.80 21.66
N ASP A 470 -11.66 5.00 21.64
CA ASP A 470 -11.94 5.76 20.42
C ASP A 470 -10.67 6.01 19.61
N LEU A 471 -9.58 6.42 20.28
CA LEU A 471 -8.28 6.64 19.65
C LEU A 471 -7.74 5.38 18.97
N ILE A 472 -7.82 4.22 19.63
CA ILE A 472 -7.33 2.95 19.09
C ILE A 472 -8.18 2.51 17.89
N LEU A 473 -9.52 2.58 17.99
CA LEU A 473 -10.42 2.21 16.89
C LEU A 473 -10.20 3.09 15.66
N HIS A 474 -10.15 4.41 15.83
CA HIS A 474 -9.90 5.31 14.71
C HIS A 474 -8.47 5.16 14.14
N ALA A 475 -7.48 4.74 14.94
CA ALA A 475 -6.16 4.39 14.41
C ALA A 475 -6.19 3.11 13.57
N GLU A 476 -7.04 2.13 13.91
CA GLU A 476 -7.28 0.94 13.09
C GLU A 476 -7.99 1.29 11.77
N GLU A 477 -9.00 2.16 11.81
CA GLU A 477 -9.70 2.66 10.62
C GLU A 477 -8.73 3.43 9.69
N LEU A 478 -7.95 4.36 10.25
CA LEU A 478 -6.95 5.13 9.49
C LEU A 478 -5.93 4.21 8.81
N ASP A 479 -5.45 3.18 9.50
CA ASP A 479 -4.51 2.21 8.95
C ASP A 479 -5.11 1.46 7.74
N GLN A 480 -6.38 1.03 7.83
CA GLN A 480 -7.09 0.41 6.71
C GLN A 480 -7.31 1.40 5.55
N GLU A 481 -7.67 2.65 5.84
CA GLU A 481 -7.83 3.71 4.82
C GLU A 481 -6.50 4.01 4.11
N VAL A 482 -5.39 4.07 4.82
CA VAL A 482 -4.06 4.32 4.25
C VAL A 482 -3.62 3.12 3.40
N VAL A 483 -3.78 1.89 3.88
CA VAL A 483 -3.43 0.68 3.11
C VAL A 483 -4.25 0.57 1.83
N SER A 484 -5.57 0.74 1.91
CA SER A 484 -6.44 0.72 0.72
C SER A 484 -6.09 1.84 -0.26
N SER A 485 -5.74 3.01 0.25
CA SER A 485 -5.26 4.14 -0.54
C SER A 485 -3.94 3.86 -1.26
N ILE A 486 -2.97 3.24 -0.59
CA ILE A 486 -1.68 2.81 -1.17
C ILE A 486 -1.94 1.81 -2.31
N LEU A 487 -2.74 0.77 -2.06
CA LEU A 487 -3.04 -0.27 -3.04
C LEU A 487 -3.81 0.29 -4.26
N HIS A 488 -4.79 1.16 -4.04
CA HIS A 488 -5.57 1.75 -5.13
C HIS A 488 -4.75 2.71 -6.01
N SER A 489 -3.82 3.47 -5.40
CA SER A 489 -3.01 4.45 -6.14
C SER A 489 -1.77 3.82 -6.77
N VAL A 490 -0.95 3.14 -5.98
CA VAL A 490 0.36 2.63 -6.41
C VAL A 490 0.31 1.16 -6.83
N GLY A 491 -0.53 0.33 -6.19
CA GLY A 491 -0.64 -1.10 -6.52
C GLY A 491 -1.05 -1.37 -7.98
N ARG A 492 -1.78 -0.44 -8.62
CA ARG A 492 -2.13 -0.53 -10.06
C ARG A 492 -0.93 -0.59 -11.00
N HIS A 493 0.24 -0.13 -10.55
CA HIS A 493 1.46 -0.05 -11.35
C HIS A 493 2.36 -1.28 -11.19
N ILE A 494 1.97 -2.25 -10.36
CA ILE A 494 2.71 -3.49 -10.15
C ILE A 494 2.40 -4.49 -11.26
N GLY A 495 3.45 -5.12 -11.80
CA GLY A 495 3.34 -6.14 -12.85
C GLY A 495 3.10 -5.61 -14.26
N SER A 496 3.06 -4.29 -14.48
CA SER A 496 2.95 -3.74 -15.83
C SER A 496 4.27 -3.86 -16.61
N PRO A 497 4.28 -4.48 -17.80
CA PRO A 497 5.50 -4.72 -18.56
C PRO A 497 6.07 -3.48 -19.29
N ASN A 498 5.39 -2.32 -19.25
CA ASN A 498 5.75 -1.09 -20.00
C ASN A 498 5.71 0.18 -19.11
N ARG A 499 5.78 1.40 -19.68
CA ARG A 499 5.72 2.77 -19.07
C ARG A 499 4.83 2.99 -17.83
N HIS A 500 3.90 2.09 -17.54
CA HIS A 500 3.13 2.07 -16.29
C HIS A 500 3.81 1.27 -15.16
N CYS A 501 5.05 0.83 -15.37
CA CYS A 501 5.87 0.19 -14.36
C CYS A 501 6.09 1.16 -13.20
N LEU A 502 5.87 0.65 -11.99
CA LEU A 502 6.02 1.40 -10.75
C LEU A 502 7.35 2.14 -10.67
N GLN A 503 8.45 1.53 -11.13
CA GLN A 503 9.77 2.14 -11.09
C GLN A 503 9.87 3.43 -11.93
N PHE A 504 9.26 3.46 -13.13
CA PHE A 504 9.25 4.65 -13.96
C PHE A 504 8.35 5.74 -13.36
N GLN A 505 7.13 5.38 -12.93
CA GLN A 505 6.20 6.35 -12.34
C GLN A 505 6.74 6.93 -11.02
N ALA A 506 7.40 6.11 -10.20
CA ALA A 506 8.08 6.57 -8.99
C ALA A 506 9.27 7.50 -9.32
N SER A 507 9.98 7.26 -10.42
CA SER A 507 11.11 8.11 -10.84
C SER A 507 10.71 9.54 -11.24
N LEU A 508 9.43 9.78 -11.55
CA LEU A 508 8.90 11.13 -11.79
C LEU A 508 8.90 11.99 -10.50
N PHE A 509 8.78 11.35 -9.34
CA PHE A 509 8.60 12.01 -8.05
C PHE A 509 9.81 11.84 -7.11
N ILE A 510 10.51 10.71 -7.19
CA ILE A 510 11.59 10.32 -6.28
C ILE A 510 12.94 10.38 -7.00
N ASP A 511 13.94 11.00 -6.37
CA ASP A 511 15.33 11.06 -6.85
C ASP A 511 16.12 9.80 -6.55
N ASN A 512 15.97 9.30 -5.32
CA ASN A 512 16.79 8.23 -4.81
C ASN A 512 16.24 6.87 -5.23
N LYS A 513 17.12 6.02 -5.78
CA LYS A 513 16.74 4.66 -6.19
C LYS A 513 16.40 3.78 -4.98
N ASP A 514 17.09 4.00 -3.87
CA ASP A 514 16.84 3.25 -2.63
C ASP A 514 15.42 3.50 -2.10
N ASP A 515 14.93 4.74 -2.19
CA ASP A 515 13.58 5.10 -1.76
C ASP A 515 12.50 4.46 -2.66
N ILE A 516 12.79 4.30 -3.96
CA ILE A 516 11.93 3.58 -4.89
C ILE A 516 11.90 2.08 -4.54
N GLU A 517 13.06 1.48 -4.27
CA GLU A 517 13.16 0.07 -3.86
C GLU A 517 12.43 -0.20 -2.53
N THR A 518 12.56 0.70 -1.54
CA THR A 518 11.82 0.55 -0.27
C THR A 518 10.31 0.61 -0.46
N LEU A 519 9.83 1.46 -1.36
CA LEU A 519 8.42 1.56 -1.72
C LEU A 519 7.95 0.30 -2.47
N GLU A 520 8.75 -0.23 -3.41
CA GLU A 520 8.46 -1.50 -4.09
C GLU A 520 8.34 -2.66 -3.09
N ILE A 521 9.29 -2.78 -2.17
CA ILE A 521 9.28 -3.80 -1.12
C ILE A 521 8.07 -3.62 -0.19
N MET A 522 7.70 -2.37 0.12
CA MET A 522 6.53 -2.10 0.97
C MET A 522 5.25 -2.60 0.31
N ILE A 523 5.08 -2.34 -0.99
CA ILE A 523 3.85 -2.66 -1.70
C ILE A 523 3.78 -4.15 -2.05
N SER A 524 4.90 -4.77 -2.42
CA SER A 524 4.94 -6.22 -2.65
C SER A 524 4.48 -6.99 -1.41
N LYS A 525 4.92 -6.57 -0.22
CA LYS A 525 4.48 -7.13 1.07
C LYS A 525 2.98 -6.91 1.32
N LEU A 526 2.44 -5.73 0.97
CA LEU A 526 1.02 -5.43 1.12
C LEU A 526 0.15 -6.27 0.16
N GLU A 527 0.61 -6.57 -1.05
CA GLU A 527 -0.11 -7.40 -2.02
C GLU A 527 -0.03 -8.90 -1.71
N GLU A 528 1.07 -9.37 -1.12
CA GLU A 528 1.24 -10.76 -0.64
C GLU A 528 0.28 -11.12 0.51
N GLY A 529 -0.53 -10.17 0.98
CA GLY A 529 -1.49 -10.35 2.06
C GLY A 529 -0.86 -10.21 3.45
N ASP A 530 0.41 -9.80 3.53
CA ASP A 530 1.01 -9.35 4.77
C ASP A 530 0.40 -7.99 5.08
N THR A 531 -0.62 -7.99 5.95
CA THR A 531 -1.29 -6.80 6.49
C THR A 531 -0.78 -6.41 7.88
N PRO A 532 0.54 -6.44 8.20
CA PRO A 532 0.96 -5.85 9.44
C PRO A 532 0.66 -4.35 9.34
N SER A 533 -0.06 -3.88 10.36
CA SER A 533 -0.43 -2.48 10.51
C SER A 533 0.77 -1.57 10.22
N LYS A 534 0.62 -0.58 9.35
CA LYS A 534 1.71 0.39 9.08
C LYS A 534 1.85 1.40 10.21
N LEU A 535 0.87 1.43 11.11
CA LEU A 535 0.82 2.27 12.30
C LEU A 535 1.09 1.48 13.60
N THR A 536 1.82 0.35 13.55
CA THR A 536 2.14 -0.47 14.76
C THR A 536 2.77 0.33 15.89
N ASP A 537 3.76 1.18 15.58
CA ASP A 537 4.43 2.02 16.58
C ASP A 537 3.44 2.99 17.25
N ILE A 538 2.52 3.56 16.47
CA ILE A 538 1.49 4.49 16.95
C ILE A 538 0.48 3.74 17.81
N LYS A 539 -0.01 2.59 17.33
CA LYS A 539 -0.92 1.72 18.09
C LYS A 539 -0.30 1.29 19.41
N SER A 540 0.98 0.91 19.42
CA SER A 540 1.70 0.55 20.65
C SER A 540 1.73 1.70 21.66
N GLU A 541 2.01 2.93 21.22
CA GLU A 541 2.01 4.10 22.11
C GLU A 541 0.61 4.49 22.59
N MET A 542 -0.42 4.34 21.76
CA MET A 542 -1.82 4.51 22.18
C MET A 542 -2.24 3.45 23.20
N CYS A 543 -1.81 2.19 23.05
CA CYS A 543 -2.06 1.14 24.04
C CYS A 543 -1.36 1.44 25.38
N LYS A 544 -0.10 1.93 25.36
CA LYS A 544 0.59 2.36 26.59
C LYS A 544 -0.14 3.51 27.28
N LEU A 545 -0.62 4.48 26.50
CA LEU A 545 -1.46 5.57 27.03
C LEU A 545 -2.74 5.01 27.66
N CYS A 546 -3.39 4.06 27.00
CA CYS A 546 -4.57 3.37 27.51
C CYS A 546 -4.29 2.69 28.87
N GLU A 547 -3.16 1.96 29.00
CA GLU A 547 -2.74 1.35 30.27
C GLU A 547 -2.53 2.40 31.39
N GLU A 548 -1.93 3.55 31.07
CA GLU A 548 -1.74 4.64 32.03
C GLU A 548 -3.07 5.22 32.53
N VAL A 549 -4.05 5.39 31.63
CA VAL A 549 -5.38 5.89 31.98
C VAL A 549 -6.18 4.85 32.80
N HIS A 550 -6.05 3.55 32.49
CA HIS A 550 -6.65 2.48 33.31
C HIS A 550 -6.08 2.45 34.72
N LYS A 551 -4.75 2.58 34.86
CA LYS A 551 -4.10 2.70 36.19
C LYS A 551 -4.58 3.91 36.95
N PHE A 552 -4.76 5.05 36.28
CA PHE A 552 -5.32 6.25 36.90
C PHE A 552 -6.76 6.04 37.40
N GLY A 553 -7.64 5.43 36.60
CA GLY A 553 -8.99 5.09 37.02
C GLY A 553 -9.02 4.14 38.22
N PHE A 554 -8.15 3.12 38.22
CA PHE A 554 -7.98 2.20 39.35
C PHE A 554 -7.53 2.93 40.61
N GLU A 555 -6.52 3.80 40.51
CA GLU A 555 -6.02 4.59 41.64
C GLU A 555 -7.11 5.46 42.29
N ILE A 556 -8.03 6.04 41.50
CA ILE A 556 -9.14 6.86 42.01
C ILE A 556 -10.08 6.02 42.88
N VAL A 557 -10.56 4.88 42.38
CA VAL A 557 -11.47 4.00 43.13
C VAL A 557 -10.76 3.41 44.36
N PHE A 558 -9.51 3.02 44.17
CA PHE A 558 -8.76 2.29 45.17
C PHE A 558 -8.20 3.19 46.29
N ALA A 559 -8.07 4.50 46.08
CA ALA A 559 -7.59 5.45 47.09
C ALA A 559 -8.42 5.41 48.38
N GLN A 560 -9.75 5.35 48.26
CA GLN A 560 -10.64 5.31 49.42
C GLN A 560 -10.55 3.99 50.19
N LEU A 561 -10.50 2.87 49.47
CA LEU A 561 -10.32 1.54 50.06
C LEU A 561 -8.98 1.44 50.81
N LYS A 562 -7.90 1.97 50.22
CA LYS A 562 -6.58 2.02 50.87
C LYS A 562 -6.59 2.86 52.14
N LYS A 563 -7.34 3.98 52.19
CA LYS A 563 -7.50 4.81 53.38
C LYS A 563 -8.17 4.01 54.52
N TYR A 564 -9.25 3.28 54.23
CA TYR A 564 -9.93 2.45 55.22
C TYR A 564 -9.05 1.31 55.75
N LEU A 565 -8.23 0.69 54.89
CA LEU A 565 -7.36 -0.43 55.25
C LEU A 565 -6.09 0.00 56.01
N SER A 566 -5.51 1.17 55.70
CA SER A 566 -4.21 1.61 56.25
C SER A 566 -4.13 1.78 57.76
N ASN A 567 -5.28 1.91 58.44
CA ASN A 567 -5.35 2.10 59.89
C ASN A 567 -5.55 0.80 60.67
N ILE A 568 -5.69 -0.35 60.00
CA ILE A 568 -6.01 -1.63 60.63
C ILE A 568 -4.90 -2.06 61.60
N SER A 569 -3.64 -2.04 61.17
CA SER A 569 -2.50 -2.50 61.97
C SER A 569 -2.32 -1.75 63.30
N ASN A 570 -2.85 -0.52 63.43
CA ASN A 570 -2.73 0.33 64.61
C ASN A 570 -3.95 0.31 65.55
N MET A 571 -4.98 -0.49 65.27
CA MET A 571 -6.19 -0.49 66.11
C MET A 571 -5.92 -1.08 67.50
N GLU A 572 -6.34 -0.38 68.55
CA GLU A 572 -6.14 -0.80 69.95
C GLU A 572 -6.85 -2.13 70.29
N ILE A 573 -7.85 -2.51 69.50
CA ILE A 573 -8.67 -3.72 69.68
C ILE A 573 -7.82 -4.99 69.63
N TRP A 574 -6.76 -5.04 68.79
CA TRP A 574 -5.92 -6.22 68.62
C TRP A 574 -5.16 -6.61 69.90
N THR A 575 -4.75 -5.62 70.69
CA THR A 575 -3.95 -5.79 71.92
C THR A 575 -4.77 -5.64 73.21
N SER A 576 -6.00 -5.14 73.12
CA SER A 576 -6.83 -4.86 74.30
C SER A 576 -7.19 -6.15 75.07
N LYS A 577 -6.80 -6.20 76.34
CA LYS A 577 -7.23 -7.21 77.32
C LYS A 577 -8.51 -6.75 78.03
N ARG A 578 -9.57 -6.37 77.31
CA ARG A 578 -10.87 -6.09 77.97
C ARG A 578 -11.51 -7.39 78.45
N ALA A 579 -11.03 -7.85 79.60
CA ALA A 579 -11.70 -8.75 80.50
C ALA A 579 -12.55 -7.89 81.45
N GLU A 580 -13.78 -7.55 81.07
CA GLU A 580 -14.81 -7.26 82.06
C GLU A 580 -15.59 -8.55 82.35
N GLY A 581 -15.20 -9.21 83.44
CA GLY A 581 -15.99 -10.26 84.09
C GLY A 581 -15.74 -11.67 83.56
N ALA A 582 -15.40 -12.57 84.48
CA ALA A 582 -15.15 -14.01 84.30
C ALA A 582 -16.39 -14.84 83.89
N LEU A 583 -17.24 -14.33 83.01
CA LEU A 583 -18.49 -14.97 82.53
C LEU A 583 -18.66 -14.93 80.99
N THR A 584 -17.69 -14.41 80.24
CA THR A 584 -17.83 -14.20 78.77
C THR A 584 -16.86 -15.01 77.90
N SER A 585 -16.00 -15.85 78.49
CA SER A 585 -15.05 -16.68 77.73
C SER A 585 -15.73 -17.72 76.83
N ASP A 586 -16.98 -18.09 77.15
CA ASP A 586 -17.80 -19.08 76.44
C ASP A 586 -19.09 -18.48 75.83
N LEU A 587 -19.05 -17.23 75.36
CA LEU A 587 -20.13 -16.75 74.49
C LEU A 587 -19.92 -17.27 73.05
N PRO A 588 -20.95 -17.87 72.41
CA PRO A 588 -20.85 -18.34 71.04
C PRO A 588 -20.59 -17.18 70.07
N SER A 589 -19.96 -17.49 68.92
CA SER A 589 -19.59 -16.57 67.84
C SER A 589 -20.75 -15.67 67.33
N PHE A 590 -21.99 -16.03 67.62
CA PHE A 590 -23.22 -15.27 67.31
C PHE A 590 -23.36 -13.90 67.99
N SER A 591 -22.37 -13.43 68.76
CA SER A 591 -22.42 -12.16 69.50
C SER A 591 -21.52 -11.05 68.95
N LEU A 592 -20.66 -11.34 67.96
CA LEU A 592 -19.74 -10.37 67.38
C LEU A 592 -20.29 -9.82 66.07
N SER A 593 -20.35 -8.49 65.96
CA SER A 593 -20.68 -7.79 64.72
C SER A 593 -19.40 -7.39 63.99
N PRO A 594 -19.40 -7.36 62.64
CA PRO A 594 -18.26 -6.86 61.87
C PRO A 594 -17.97 -5.39 62.21
N GLN A 595 -16.69 -5.02 62.21
CA GLN A 595 -16.23 -3.67 62.55
C GLN A 595 -16.64 -2.62 61.50
N GLU A 596 -16.63 -1.35 61.92
CA GLU A 596 -17.00 -0.22 61.05
C GLU A 596 -16.12 -0.11 59.79
N TYR A 597 -14.83 -0.45 59.89
CA TYR A 597 -13.92 -0.37 58.74
C TYR A 597 -14.28 -1.38 57.63
N ILE A 598 -14.60 -2.63 57.98
CA ILE A 598 -14.86 -3.68 57.01
C ILE A 598 -16.27 -3.56 56.43
N THR A 599 -17.23 -3.11 57.23
CA THR A 599 -18.58 -2.77 56.76
C THR A 599 -18.59 -1.61 55.78
N LYS A 600 -17.78 -0.55 56.01
CA LYS A 600 -17.58 0.53 55.03
C LYS A 600 -16.95 0.04 53.74
N ILE A 601 -15.96 -0.86 53.81
CA ILE A 601 -15.35 -1.48 52.62
C ILE A 601 -16.39 -2.29 51.85
N GLY A 602 -17.16 -3.13 52.53
CA GLY A 602 -18.21 -3.93 51.90
C GLY A 602 -19.26 -3.07 51.22
N GLN A 603 -19.77 -2.03 51.90
CA GLN A 603 -20.70 -1.07 51.33
C GLN A 603 -20.13 -0.37 50.09
N TYR A 604 -18.87 0.07 50.16
CA TYR A 604 -18.21 0.72 49.02
C TYR A 604 -18.11 -0.20 47.82
N LEU A 605 -17.67 -1.45 48.01
CA LEU A 605 -17.58 -2.45 46.93
C LEU A 605 -18.95 -2.71 46.27
N MET A 606 -20.03 -2.74 47.06
CA MET A 606 -21.40 -2.92 46.56
C MET A 606 -21.93 -1.73 45.75
N THR A 607 -21.33 -0.54 45.89
CA THR A 607 -21.72 0.66 45.11
C THR A 607 -21.00 0.77 43.77
N ILE A 608 -19.83 0.15 43.59
CA ILE A 608 -19.04 0.21 42.34
C ILE A 608 -19.86 -0.25 41.12
N PRO A 609 -20.59 -1.39 41.15
CA PRO A 609 -21.39 -1.84 40.00
C PRO A 609 -22.38 -0.78 39.50
N GLN A 610 -23.02 -0.03 40.42
CA GLN A 610 -24.03 0.99 40.08
C GLN A 610 -23.43 2.16 39.28
N HIS A 611 -22.13 2.43 39.45
CA HIS A 611 -21.42 3.49 38.73
C HIS A 611 -20.80 3.00 37.43
N LEU A 612 -20.59 1.70 37.27
CA LEU A 612 -20.16 1.06 36.02
C LEU A 612 -21.33 0.83 35.07
N GLU A 613 -22.50 0.42 35.58
CA GLU A 613 -23.69 0.05 34.80
C GLU A 613 -24.10 1.07 33.71
N PRO A 614 -24.10 2.40 33.96
CA PRO A 614 -24.45 3.40 32.92
C PRO A 614 -23.54 3.39 31.69
N PHE A 615 -22.29 2.95 31.86
CA PHE A 615 -21.32 2.86 30.78
C PHE A 615 -21.36 1.50 30.06
N MET A 616 -22.06 0.51 30.63
CA MET A 616 -22.09 -0.89 30.20
C MET A 616 -23.44 -1.32 29.61
N LEU A 617 -24.52 -0.57 29.83
CA LEU A 617 -25.87 -0.85 29.30
C LEU A 617 -25.99 -0.73 27.77
N HIS A 618 -25.03 -0.09 27.11
CA HIS A 618 -24.94 0.01 25.67
C HIS A 618 -23.68 -0.74 25.22
N ASP A 619 -23.79 -1.67 24.27
CA ASP A 619 -22.64 -2.30 23.61
C ASP A 619 -21.72 -1.20 23.08
N ASN A 620 -20.70 -0.85 23.86
CA ASN A 620 -19.82 0.24 23.53
C ASN A 620 -18.49 -0.35 23.03
N PRO A 621 -18.28 -0.40 21.70
CA PRO A 621 -17.09 -1.02 21.12
C PRO A 621 -15.80 -0.33 21.58
N THR A 622 -15.89 0.94 21.99
CA THR A 622 -14.76 1.78 22.36
C THR A 622 -14.21 1.35 23.71
N LEU A 623 -15.09 1.12 24.69
CA LEU A 623 -14.74 0.54 26.00
C LEU A 623 -14.22 -0.90 25.87
N THR A 624 -14.88 -1.74 25.07
CA THR A 624 -14.44 -3.12 24.86
C THR A 624 -13.03 -3.17 24.28
N THR A 625 -12.73 -2.33 23.31
CA THR A 625 -11.39 -2.20 22.73
C THR A 625 -10.39 -1.63 23.74
N ALA A 626 -10.78 -0.59 24.48
CA ALA A 626 -9.93 0.00 25.51
C ALA A 626 -9.52 -1.03 26.57
N LEU A 627 -10.43 -1.93 26.97
CA LEU A 627 -10.18 -2.95 28.00
C LEU A 627 -9.37 -4.14 27.49
N LYS A 628 -9.50 -4.50 26.21
CA LYS A 628 -8.61 -5.51 25.59
C LYS A 628 -7.14 -5.09 25.63
N TYR A 629 -6.88 -3.80 25.45
CA TYR A 629 -5.53 -3.24 25.44
C TYR A 629 -5.12 -2.60 26.78
N GLY A 630 -6.09 -2.34 27.66
CA GLY A 630 -5.93 -1.69 28.95
C GLY A 630 -5.67 -2.70 30.05
N LYS A 631 -4.43 -2.77 30.51
CA LYS A 631 -4.05 -3.67 31.60
C LYS A 631 -4.48 -3.12 32.95
N LEU A 632 -5.50 -3.74 33.53
CA LEU A 632 -5.91 -3.48 34.91
C LEU A 632 -4.96 -4.13 35.92
N PRO A 633 -4.66 -3.48 37.05
CA PRO A 633 -3.86 -4.09 38.12
C PRO A 633 -4.52 -5.34 38.72
N TYR A 634 -3.72 -6.32 39.16
CA TYR A 634 -4.18 -7.54 39.87
C TYR A 634 -5.04 -8.53 39.06
N ILE A 635 -5.15 -8.40 37.74
CA ILE A 635 -5.77 -9.39 36.85
C ILE A 635 -4.68 -10.14 36.07
N ASP A 636 -4.86 -11.45 35.88
CA ASP A 636 -3.99 -12.29 35.05
C ASP A 636 -4.48 -12.31 33.59
N ASP A 637 -3.56 -12.30 32.62
CA ASP A 637 -3.81 -12.10 31.17
C ASP A 637 -4.70 -13.18 30.47
N GLN A 638 -5.22 -14.20 31.18
CA GLN A 638 -5.67 -15.44 30.53
C GLN A 638 -7.16 -15.58 30.24
N ASP A 639 -8.06 -14.82 30.87
CA ASP A 639 -9.50 -14.90 30.56
C ASP A 639 -10.15 -13.51 30.61
N LEU A 640 -10.53 -12.96 29.45
CA LEU A 640 -11.42 -11.78 29.38
C LEU A 640 -12.86 -12.26 29.68
N PRO A 641 -13.47 -11.88 30.82
CA PRO A 641 -14.85 -12.22 31.14
C PRO A 641 -15.84 -11.68 30.11
N GLU A 642 -17.02 -12.31 30.01
CA GLU A 642 -18.11 -11.86 29.15
C GLU A 642 -18.68 -10.49 29.56
N HIS A 643 -18.49 -10.07 30.82
CA HIS A 643 -19.01 -8.80 31.35
C HIS A 643 -17.87 -7.91 31.86
N LEU A 644 -17.76 -6.72 31.28
CA LEU A 644 -16.68 -5.76 31.54
C LEU A 644 -16.70 -5.17 32.95
N ALA A 645 -17.87 -5.15 33.61
CA ALA A 645 -17.99 -4.75 35.00
C ALA A 645 -17.25 -5.73 35.94
N ASP A 646 -17.23 -7.01 35.57
CA ASP A 646 -16.61 -8.07 36.37
C ASP A 646 -15.09 -7.91 36.41
N LEU A 647 -14.45 -7.49 35.30
CA LEU A 647 -13.01 -7.18 35.26
C LEU A 647 -12.63 -6.07 36.25
N TRP A 648 -13.36 -4.95 36.21
CA TRP A 648 -13.11 -3.83 37.12
C TRP A 648 -13.36 -4.24 38.57
N LEU A 649 -14.49 -4.91 38.82
CA LEU A 649 -14.85 -5.36 40.16
C LEU A 649 -13.85 -6.38 40.71
N GLU A 650 -13.41 -7.33 39.89
CA GLU A 650 -12.39 -8.32 40.22
C GLU A 650 -11.04 -7.67 40.52
N SER A 651 -10.59 -6.71 39.70
CA SER A 651 -9.33 -5.97 39.96
C SER A 651 -9.36 -5.24 41.30
N VAL A 652 -10.46 -4.55 41.60
CA VAL A 652 -10.62 -3.79 42.85
C VAL A 652 -10.76 -4.73 44.03
N ALA A 653 -11.50 -5.83 43.89
CA ALA A 653 -11.65 -6.85 44.93
C ALA A 653 -10.32 -7.57 45.23
N LYS A 654 -9.58 -8.01 44.20
CA LYS A 654 -8.25 -8.61 44.36
C LYS A 654 -7.26 -7.63 44.98
N GLY A 655 -7.26 -6.36 44.55
CA GLY A 655 -6.47 -5.30 45.17
C GLY A 655 -6.82 -5.09 46.65
N THR A 656 -8.13 -5.11 46.98
CA THR A 656 -8.63 -4.94 48.35
C THR A 656 -8.21 -6.10 49.24
N MET A 657 -8.38 -7.33 48.78
CA MET A 657 -7.92 -8.53 49.47
C MET A 657 -6.40 -8.52 49.67
N HIS A 658 -5.64 -8.10 48.65
CA HIS A 658 -4.19 -8.02 48.71
C HIS A 658 -3.71 -7.05 49.80
N ILE A 659 -4.23 -5.82 49.81
CA ILE A 659 -3.87 -4.84 50.86
C ILE A 659 -4.39 -5.28 52.22
N TYR A 660 -5.58 -5.86 52.30
CA TYR A 660 -6.11 -6.34 53.57
C TYR A 660 -5.23 -7.44 54.17
N CYS A 661 -4.75 -8.38 53.36
CA CYS A 661 -3.77 -9.38 53.77
C CYS A 661 -2.47 -8.72 54.27
N GLU A 662 -1.91 -7.77 53.53
CA GLU A 662 -0.66 -7.08 53.93
C GLU A 662 -0.82 -6.27 55.22
N GLU A 663 -1.98 -5.65 55.46
CA GLU A 663 -2.26 -4.92 56.71
C GLU A 663 -2.51 -5.85 57.90
N ILE A 664 -3.18 -7.00 57.69
CA ILE A 664 -3.31 -8.04 58.71
C ILE A 664 -1.93 -8.55 59.11
N LEU A 665 -1.04 -8.79 58.14
CA LEU A 665 0.31 -9.29 58.39
C LEU A 665 1.21 -8.31 59.17
N LYS A 666 0.82 -7.04 59.31
CA LYS A 666 1.51 -6.02 60.12
C LYS A 666 1.06 -5.98 61.57
N ILE A 667 -0.02 -6.68 61.93
CA ILE A 667 -0.49 -6.76 63.32
C ILE A 667 0.58 -7.47 64.16
N ILE A 668 0.95 -6.89 65.30
CA ILE A 668 2.05 -7.42 66.13
C ILE A 668 1.56 -8.55 67.04
N ASN A 669 0.43 -8.36 67.73
CA ASN A 669 -0.12 -9.32 68.70
C ASN A 669 -1.64 -9.41 68.55
N LEU A 670 -2.19 -10.64 68.61
CA LEU A 670 -3.62 -10.93 68.59
C LEU A 670 -4.07 -11.59 69.91
N SER A 671 -4.97 -10.95 70.64
CA SER A 671 -5.68 -11.58 71.76
C SER A 671 -6.71 -12.63 71.28
N PRO A 672 -7.15 -13.60 72.11
CA PRO A 672 -8.15 -14.59 71.70
C PRO A 672 -9.49 -13.97 71.25
N HIS A 673 -9.88 -12.85 71.86
CA HIS A 673 -11.06 -12.09 71.46
C HIS A 673 -10.83 -11.38 70.13
N ALA A 674 -9.66 -10.78 69.94
CA ALA A 674 -9.24 -10.14 68.69
C ALA A 674 -9.14 -11.14 67.53
N THR A 675 -8.69 -12.38 67.76
CA THR A 675 -8.70 -13.46 66.77
C THR A 675 -10.13 -13.79 66.32
N LYS A 676 -11.07 -13.93 67.27
CA LYS A 676 -12.48 -14.15 66.94
C LYS A 676 -13.08 -12.98 66.14
N GLN A 677 -12.75 -11.74 66.52
CA GLN A 677 -13.21 -10.54 65.78
C GLN A 677 -12.64 -10.49 64.35
N LEU A 678 -11.35 -10.75 64.17
CA LEU A 678 -10.72 -10.73 62.85
C LEU A 678 -11.31 -11.80 61.92
N ILE A 679 -11.64 -12.98 62.45
CA ILE A 679 -12.36 -14.02 61.71
C ILE A 679 -13.73 -13.50 61.26
N THR A 680 -14.52 -12.88 62.15
CA THR A 680 -15.82 -12.29 61.80
C THR A 680 -15.68 -11.20 60.73
N ASP A 681 -14.65 -10.36 60.80
CA ASP A 681 -14.40 -9.31 59.81
C ASP A 681 -13.99 -9.91 58.45
N ILE A 682 -13.16 -10.95 58.42
CA ILE A 682 -12.80 -11.67 57.19
C ILE A 682 -14.01 -12.38 56.58
N GLU A 683 -14.81 -13.10 57.38
CA GLU A 683 -16.02 -13.78 56.93
C GLU A 683 -17.03 -12.80 56.35
N TYR A 684 -17.18 -11.60 56.92
CA TYR A 684 -18.03 -10.56 56.35
C TYR A 684 -17.55 -10.13 54.95
N LEU A 685 -16.25 -9.89 54.77
CA LEU A 685 -15.71 -9.55 53.45
C LEU A 685 -15.90 -10.68 52.44
N LEU A 686 -15.70 -11.94 52.84
CA LEU A 686 -15.93 -13.10 51.98
C LEU A 686 -17.40 -13.18 51.53
N ASN A 687 -18.35 -12.95 52.44
CA ASN A 687 -19.77 -12.92 52.09
C ASN A 687 -20.09 -11.81 51.09
N VAL A 688 -19.49 -10.62 51.24
CA VAL A 688 -19.67 -9.52 50.27
C VAL A 688 -19.10 -9.88 48.89
N LEU A 689 -17.95 -10.57 48.84
CA LEU A 689 -17.37 -11.04 47.59
C LEU A 689 -18.26 -12.10 46.92
N ASP A 690 -18.82 -13.02 47.71
CA ASP A 690 -19.76 -14.04 47.22
C ASP A 690 -21.05 -13.40 46.67
N ASP A 691 -21.60 -12.38 47.35
CA ASP A 691 -22.76 -11.60 46.89
C ASP A 691 -22.48 -10.87 45.57
N LEU A 692 -21.21 -10.53 45.31
CA LEU A 692 -20.73 -9.92 44.06
C LEU A 692 -20.30 -10.96 43.00
N GLY A 693 -20.37 -12.26 43.30
CA GLY A 693 -19.97 -13.33 42.38
C GLY A 693 -18.46 -13.51 42.19
N LEU A 694 -17.63 -12.96 43.08
CA LEU A 694 -16.17 -12.96 42.98
C LEU A 694 -15.54 -14.06 43.84
N GLN A 695 -14.44 -14.64 43.37
CA GLN A 695 -13.72 -15.67 44.11
C GLN A 695 -12.68 -15.06 45.08
N PRO A 696 -12.55 -15.59 46.31
CA PRO A 696 -11.53 -15.14 47.24
C PRO A 696 -10.13 -15.58 46.80
N THR A 697 -9.14 -14.73 47.03
CA THR A 697 -7.73 -15.08 46.78
C THR A 697 -7.23 -16.16 47.74
N ASP A 698 -6.30 -17.00 47.29
CA ASP A 698 -5.69 -18.05 48.12
C ASP A 698 -5.09 -17.50 49.42
N ASN A 699 -4.50 -16.30 49.39
CA ASN A 699 -3.90 -15.72 50.57
C ASN A 699 -4.93 -15.42 51.67
N ILE A 700 -6.09 -14.86 51.32
CA ILE A 700 -7.10 -14.50 52.34
C ILE A 700 -7.83 -15.73 52.89
N SER A 701 -8.07 -16.74 52.04
CA SER A 701 -8.63 -18.02 52.47
C SER A 701 -7.65 -18.76 53.39
N ASN A 702 -6.36 -18.78 53.06
CA ASN A 702 -5.32 -19.38 53.89
C ASN A 702 -5.18 -18.67 55.24
N ILE A 703 -5.24 -17.32 55.27
CA ILE A 703 -5.25 -16.55 56.53
C ILE A 703 -6.47 -16.93 57.38
N ASN A 704 -7.67 -17.02 56.79
CA ASN A 704 -8.89 -17.39 57.52
C ASN A 704 -8.78 -18.79 58.14
N ILE A 705 -8.30 -19.77 57.36
CA ILE A 705 -8.10 -21.16 57.82
C ILE A 705 -7.10 -21.24 58.97
N LEU A 706 -6.00 -20.47 58.90
CA LEU A 706 -4.96 -20.43 59.95
C LEU A 706 -5.43 -19.69 61.21
N LEU A 707 -6.31 -18.70 61.10
CA LEU A 707 -6.91 -18.02 62.27
C LEU A 707 -7.96 -18.90 62.97
N GLN A 708 -8.74 -19.67 62.22
CA GLN A 708 -9.74 -20.61 62.75
C GLN A 708 -9.13 -21.88 63.36
N ALA A 709 -7.88 -22.23 63.02
CA ALA A 709 -7.21 -23.42 63.54
C ALA A 709 -7.01 -23.35 65.06
N THR A 710 -7.30 -24.47 65.74
CA THR A 710 -6.98 -24.67 67.16
C THR A 710 -5.46 -24.78 67.33
N THR A 711 -4.95 -24.63 68.56
CA THR A 711 -3.50 -24.75 68.83
C THR A 711 -2.94 -26.13 68.50
N GLU A 712 -3.79 -27.17 68.50
CA GLU A 712 -3.41 -28.55 68.19
C GLU A 712 -3.43 -28.84 66.68
N ASP A 713 -4.39 -28.26 65.94
CA ASP A 713 -4.52 -28.46 64.48
C ASP A 713 -3.70 -27.46 63.64
N PHE A 714 -3.02 -26.52 64.29
CA PHE A 714 -2.31 -25.42 63.60
C PHE A 714 -1.11 -25.93 62.80
N THR A 715 -0.32 -26.86 63.35
CA THR A 715 0.85 -27.44 62.69
C THR A 715 0.48 -28.18 61.41
N ASP A 716 -0.58 -28.99 61.49
CA ASP A 716 -1.04 -29.84 60.38
C ASP A 716 -1.60 -29.00 59.21
N LYS A 717 -2.32 -27.92 59.53
CA LYS A 717 -2.83 -26.98 58.52
C LYS A 717 -1.73 -26.07 57.97
N ALA A 718 -0.69 -25.76 58.76
CA ALA A 718 0.42 -24.92 58.32
C ALA A 718 1.34 -25.59 57.29
N GLU A 719 1.46 -26.93 57.28
CA GLU A 719 2.33 -27.66 56.33
C GLU A 719 1.97 -27.45 54.85
N THR A 720 0.69 -27.18 54.56
CA THR A 720 0.17 -27.04 53.18
C THR A 720 0.11 -25.59 52.70
N MET A 721 0.55 -24.63 53.52
CA MET A 721 0.32 -23.20 53.30
C MET A 721 1.64 -22.40 53.12
N PRO A 722 1.60 -21.20 52.50
CA PRO A 722 2.79 -20.38 52.30
C PRO A 722 3.51 -20.04 53.61
N GLN A 723 4.82 -20.32 53.68
CA GLN A 723 5.63 -20.13 54.91
C GLN A 723 5.56 -18.70 55.47
N ARG A 724 5.46 -17.68 54.61
CA ARG A 724 5.32 -16.28 55.04
C ARG A 724 4.08 -16.06 55.91
N LEU A 725 2.95 -16.66 55.53
CA LEU A 725 1.68 -16.50 56.25
C LEU A 725 1.68 -17.29 57.56
N THR A 726 2.21 -18.51 57.53
CA THR A 726 2.25 -19.39 58.71
C THR A 726 3.10 -18.82 59.83
N HIS A 727 4.30 -18.30 59.52
CA HIS A 727 5.20 -17.68 60.50
C HIS A 727 4.65 -16.36 61.06
N ALA A 728 3.99 -15.56 60.23
CA ALA A 728 3.39 -14.30 60.69
C ALA A 728 2.22 -14.56 61.65
N ILE A 729 1.32 -15.49 61.30
CA ILE A 729 0.14 -15.79 62.13
C ILE A 729 0.53 -16.53 63.41
N SER A 730 1.53 -17.44 63.37
CA SER A 730 2.03 -18.09 64.58
C SER A 730 2.67 -17.09 65.56
N ALA A 731 3.44 -16.13 65.03
CA ALA A 731 4.04 -15.05 65.81
C ALA A 731 2.97 -14.15 66.45
N MET A 732 1.92 -13.78 65.69
CA MET A 732 0.82 -12.95 66.18
C MET A 732 -0.01 -13.62 67.29
N ARG A 733 -0.21 -14.94 67.18
CA ARG A 733 -1.01 -15.73 68.15
C ARG A 733 -0.17 -16.31 69.29
N HIS A 734 1.16 -16.14 69.27
CA HIS A 734 2.12 -16.75 70.20
C HIS A 734 2.01 -18.29 70.26
N ILE A 735 1.90 -18.94 69.09
CA ILE A 735 1.90 -20.40 68.95
C ILE A 735 3.33 -20.83 68.60
N GLU A 736 3.90 -21.78 69.35
CA GLU A 736 5.18 -22.40 68.98
C GLU A 736 4.95 -23.32 67.76
N LEU A 737 5.68 -23.03 66.68
CA LEU A 737 5.67 -23.82 65.43
C LEU A 737 6.52 -25.08 65.55
#